data_AF-A0A954GQI3-F1
#
_entry.id   AF-A0A954GQI3-F1
#
_cell.length_a   1.000
_cell.length_b   1.000
_cell.length_c   1.000
_cell.angle_alpha   90.00
_cell.angle_beta   90.00
_cell.angle_gamma   90.00
#
_symmetry.space_group_name_H-M   'P 1'
#
loop_
_entity.id
_entity.type
_entity.pdbx_description
1 polymer ?
#
loop_
_entity_poly.entity_id
_entity_poly.type
_entity_poly.pdbx_seq_one_letter_code
_entity_poly.pdbx_strand_id
1 'polypeptide(L)'
;PKPDASQTNFANLDFLADASAVLTNLTANESGVVEIPLNALGPHQDLHVVAVDPLSTATRRLTLPEQKLTFLDLRLVQGLDPQQHFTMQKLIDVVPNGQEFVLRDVVTSKFEKYDSLARVYGLLTTLNSDSNFHEFSFLLTWPDLSDEEKQTLYSKYACHELSFFIYKKDPAFFTRVIEPYLQNKKDKTFIDRFLLNEDLSEFLLPWKYGQLNTFERILLARRIDGEQDKTARHLSDMLALIPPDIDHFNRLFDTAVKQSALEVGGTSSFETTLGLIIREEHERLLLTDEMAADMAMPAFSSAPGGSAGGYGGMGGGQGNRGAAPANLARQRAAGREMKEEAVERMDEFRKKAPQRRSLAAGSDRAENMLGEKAVEADGYFGDINVDGLEAIRQLYRQMDKTKEWAENNYYHLTIDQQNADLIPVSKFWTDYAAHNPAEPFVSTNLAEAARNFPDMVLALAVLDLPFKAAEHDVKFNEKQMTFTPTGPVVVFHEEIRPADAPDGNNKVLVSQNFYKNGERHRTELGEQVDNFVTDEFLIHTVYGCEVVITNPTSTRQKLSVLVQIPQGALPVAGSQTTRTFHIDVEPYYTQKLEYHFYFPAAADLAHFPVHIARNEKLIAAAEPFTFHVVQQPSKVDTNSWDYISQNGSLAEVVQFLETHNIHELNLDRIAWRMHDRNAFDTIIPLLAQRHVYSHTLWSYALLHNAAGPAREFLQHAQNVVNELGGRIQSSLVSIDPIERRTYQHLEYKPLVNARAHALGKRRQIVNDTLLGQYHQYMKELGYERALGDEELLSVTYYLLLQDRIEEALATFARVGRDNVATKMQYDYCKAYLAFFSDDPNQARAIAEKYTDHPVDRWRTTFQTIVAQLDEAGGGDAVALDEEDRTSQQDALAATEPTFEFQIDGKNLNVNYQNLDAVTVNFYEMDVELLFSRTPFVHQFGEDFTAIKPNHSVSVSLGKNKSQKSIPIPEQFHSRNVLVEVVSAGKAQSLPYFSNVLSVQVIENYGQVRVTHRDSRTPVSTCYVKVYAQLADGSVKFYKDGYTDIRGRFDYASLNTNQLDGATRFAILTLSEEHGAVVREALPPKR
;
A
#
# COMPACT_ATOMS: atom_id res chain seq x y z
N PRO A 1 15.20 27.54 34.94
CA PRO A 1 14.25 27.12 35.99
C PRO A 1 12.87 26.86 35.37
N LYS A 2 12.47 25.58 35.31
CA LYS A 2 11.12 25.16 34.97
C LYS A 2 10.11 25.82 35.94
N PRO A 3 8.88 26.15 35.51
CA PRO A 3 7.84 26.50 36.45
C PRO A 3 7.55 25.29 37.35
N ASP A 4 7.45 25.56 38.64
CA ASP A 4 7.22 24.61 39.72
C ASP A 4 5.85 23.94 39.54
N ALA A 5 5.85 22.62 39.43
CA ALA A 5 4.66 21.78 39.18
C ALA A 5 3.90 21.53 40.49
N SER A 6 3.60 22.58 41.25
CA SER A 6 3.10 22.46 42.63
C SER A 6 1.71 23.04 42.90
N GLN A 7 0.87 23.32 41.88
CA GLN A 7 -0.54 23.71 42.10
C GLN A 7 -1.53 23.25 41.00
N THR A 8 -1.53 21.96 40.67
CA THR A 8 -2.76 21.28 40.19
C THR A 8 -2.99 20.05 41.05
N ASN A 9 -3.25 20.27 42.35
CA ASN A 9 -3.84 19.23 43.19
C ASN A 9 -5.27 19.01 42.72
N PHE A 10 -5.48 18.11 41.77
CA PHE A 10 -6.74 17.36 41.78
C PHE A 10 -6.71 16.57 43.09
N ALA A 11 -7.66 16.82 43.98
CA ALA A 11 -7.85 15.93 45.12
C ALA A 11 -8.14 14.53 44.53
N ASN A 12 -7.36 13.53 44.92
CA ASN A 12 -7.75 12.14 44.67
C ASN A 12 -9.02 11.92 45.52
N LEU A 13 -10.16 11.81 44.84
CA LEU A 13 -11.47 11.58 45.43
C LEU A 13 -11.93 10.13 45.22
N ASP A 14 -11.00 9.21 44.95
CA ASP A 14 -11.28 7.79 44.70
C ASP A 14 -11.91 7.12 45.93
N PHE A 15 -11.87 7.77 47.09
CA PHE A 15 -12.52 7.31 48.32
C PHE A 15 -14.01 7.63 48.37
N LEU A 16 -14.58 8.36 47.39
CA LEU A 16 -16.03 8.56 47.28
C LEU A 16 -16.64 7.41 46.47
N ALA A 17 -17.66 6.74 47.00
CA ALA A 17 -18.32 5.63 46.30
C ALA A 17 -19.14 6.10 45.09
N ASP A 18 -19.63 7.34 45.14
CA ASP A 18 -20.50 7.91 44.12
C ASP A 18 -19.72 8.93 43.25
N ALA A 19 -19.72 8.70 41.93
CA ALA A 19 -19.19 9.67 40.97
C ALA A 19 -20.09 10.91 40.87
N SER A 20 -19.57 12.07 40.46
CA SER A 20 -20.38 13.30 40.34
C SER A 20 -21.55 13.13 39.37
N ALA A 21 -22.76 13.50 39.79
CA ALA A 21 -23.91 13.61 38.89
C ALA A 21 -23.71 14.77 37.89
N VAL A 22 -23.78 14.48 36.59
CA VAL A 22 -23.71 15.46 35.50
C VAL A 22 -25.00 15.39 34.70
N LEU A 23 -25.76 16.47 34.70
CA LEU A 23 -26.97 16.63 33.89
C LEU A 23 -26.68 17.64 32.77
N THR A 24 -26.77 17.20 31.51
CA THR A 24 -26.50 18.03 30.33
C THR A 24 -27.78 18.48 29.63
N ASN A 25 -27.66 19.58 28.89
CA ASN A 25 -28.68 20.23 28.03
C ASN A 25 -30.13 20.18 28.54
N LEU A 26 -30.31 20.52 29.81
CA LEU A 26 -31.61 20.66 30.43
C LEU A 26 -32.40 21.79 29.76
N THR A 27 -33.59 21.48 29.27
CA THR A 27 -34.49 22.42 28.60
C THR A 27 -35.26 23.25 29.62
N ALA A 28 -35.21 24.57 29.49
CA ALA A 28 -36.04 25.46 30.29
C ALA A 28 -37.52 25.33 29.89
N ASN A 29 -38.42 25.48 30.86
CA ASN A 29 -39.86 25.57 30.60
C ASN A 29 -40.23 26.90 29.90
N GLU A 30 -41.51 27.07 29.56
CA GLU A 30 -42.04 28.28 28.88
C GLU A 30 -41.75 29.60 29.62
N SER A 31 -41.42 29.55 30.91
CA SER A 31 -41.04 30.70 31.74
C SER A 31 -39.52 30.89 31.86
N GLY A 32 -38.70 30.12 31.14
CA GLY A 32 -37.24 30.19 31.19
C GLY A 32 -36.62 29.52 32.42
N VAL A 33 -37.35 28.66 33.12
CA VAL A 33 -36.89 27.98 34.34
C VAL A 33 -36.59 26.51 34.06
N VAL A 34 -35.41 26.04 34.48
CA VAL A 34 -35.05 24.62 34.51
C VAL A 34 -35.31 24.08 35.91
N GLU A 35 -36.19 23.09 36.03
CA GLU A 35 -36.47 22.40 37.29
C GLU A 35 -35.79 21.02 37.28
N ILE A 36 -34.95 20.77 38.29
CA ILE A 36 -34.22 19.49 38.42
C ILE A 36 -34.75 18.77 39.67
N PRO A 37 -35.25 17.54 39.54
CA PRO A 37 -35.60 16.70 40.69
C PRO A 37 -34.35 16.47 41.56
N LEU A 38 -34.44 16.74 42.87
CA LEU A 38 -33.29 16.61 43.78
C LEU A 38 -32.71 15.19 43.83
N ASN A 39 -33.53 14.15 43.60
CA ASN A 39 -33.06 12.77 43.51
C ASN A 39 -32.17 12.50 42.29
N ALA A 40 -32.30 13.28 41.20
CA ALA A 40 -31.43 13.17 40.02
C ALA A 40 -30.00 13.67 40.29
N LEU A 41 -29.80 14.42 41.38
CA LEU A 41 -28.51 14.94 41.83
C LEU A 41 -27.80 14.00 42.81
N GLY A 42 -28.38 12.83 43.12
CA GLY A 42 -27.79 11.83 44.00
C GLY A 42 -27.46 12.37 45.41
N PRO A 43 -26.46 11.81 46.10
CA PRO A 43 -26.02 12.26 47.42
C PRO A 43 -25.11 13.51 47.37
N HIS A 44 -25.03 14.21 46.24
CA HIS A 44 -24.07 15.31 46.06
C HIS A 44 -24.61 16.64 46.59
N GLN A 45 -23.69 17.45 47.12
CA GLN A 45 -24.04 18.68 47.81
C GLN A 45 -23.59 19.93 47.06
N ASP A 46 -22.52 19.84 46.29
CA ASP A 46 -21.96 20.98 45.57
C ASP A 46 -22.39 20.95 44.12
N LEU A 47 -23.30 21.84 43.77
CA LEU A 47 -23.84 21.98 42.43
C LEU A 47 -23.10 23.08 41.70
N HIS A 48 -22.60 22.73 40.51
CA HIS A 48 -22.06 23.69 39.58
C HIS A 48 -22.97 23.80 38.38
N VAL A 49 -23.75 24.87 38.33
CA VAL A 49 -24.68 25.15 37.23
C VAL A 49 -23.94 26.01 36.21
N VAL A 50 -23.88 25.53 34.98
CA VAL A 50 -23.25 26.24 33.85
C VAL A 50 -24.31 26.41 32.76
N ALA A 51 -24.59 27.66 32.41
CA ALA A 51 -25.42 28.03 31.27
C ALA A 51 -24.51 28.61 30.18
N VAL A 52 -24.60 28.07 28.96
CA VAL A 52 -23.75 28.45 27.83
C VAL A 52 -24.65 28.81 26.64
N ASP A 53 -24.39 29.96 26.03
CA ASP A 53 -24.88 30.32 24.69
C ASP A 53 -23.68 30.58 23.75
N PRO A 54 -23.86 30.78 22.42
CA PRO A 54 -22.75 30.97 21.48
C PRO A 54 -21.84 32.17 21.76
N LEU A 55 -22.30 33.15 22.55
CA LEU A 55 -21.61 34.42 22.84
C LEU A 55 -21.27 34.60 24.32
N SER A 56 -21.89 33.82 25.23
CA SER A 56 -21.74 34.00 26.68
C SER A 56 -21.74 32.67 27.45
N THR A 57 -21.08 32.69 28.61
CA THR A 57 -21.12 31.58 29.58
C THR A 57 -21.35 32.17 30.96
N ALA A 58 -22.43 31.73 31.62
CA ALA A 58 -22.76 32.09 32.99
C ALA A 58 -22.59 30.85 33.89
N THR A 59 -21.93 31.02 35.04
CA THR A 59 -21.71 29.95 36.00
C THR A 59 -22.23 30.35 37.36
N ARG A 60 -22.92 29.43 38.04
CA ARG A 60 -23.34 29.61 39.43
C ARG A 60 -23.06 28.33 40.21
N ARG A 61 -22.43 28.50 41.37
CA ARG A 61 -22.25 27.42 42.34
C ARG A 61 -23.28 27.55 43.44
N LEU A 62 -23.89 26.43 43.80
CA LEU A 62 -24.91 26.33 44.84
C LEU A 62 -24.56 25.13 45.71
N THR A 63 -24.73 25.27 47.02
CA THR A 63 -24.51 24.16 47.95
C THR A 63 -25.85 23.73 48.53
N LEU A 64 -26.21 22.46 48.33
CA LEU A 64 -27.35 21.82 48.95
C LEU A 64 -27.03 21.46 50.42
N PRO A 65 -28.06 21.23 51.25
CA PRO A 65 -27.86 20.70 52.59
C PRO A 65 -27.04 19.41 52.61
N GLU A 66 -26.31 19.20 53.70
CA GLU A 66 -25.42 18.05 53.85
C GLU A 66 -26.20 16.72 53.72
N GLN A 67 -25.82 15.92 52.73
CA GLN A 67 -26.26 14.55 52.50
C GLN A 67 -25.15 13.59 52.95
N LYS A 68 -25.52 12.45 53.56
CA LYS A 68 -24.54 11.46 54.02
C LYS A 68 -23.77 10.90 52.81
N LEU A 69 -22.45 11.12 52.76
CA LEU A 69 -21.57 10.57 51.73
C LEU A 69 -21.27 9.10 52.01
N THR A 70 -21.19 8.32 50.94
CA THR A 70 -20.72 6.93 50.98
C THR A 70 -19.25 6.92 50.57
N PHE A 71 -18.40 6.25 51.35
CA PHE A 71 -16.97 6.18 51.10
C PHE A 71 -16.55 4.77 50.69
N LEU A 72 -15.65 4.67 49.71
CA LEU A 72 -14.93 3.44 49.39
C LEU A 72 -13.81 3.28 50.41
N ASP A 73 -13.71 2.11 51.04
CA ASP A 73 -12.55 1.77 51.85
C ASP A 73 -11.37 1.45 50.92
N LEU A 74 -10.48 2.42 50.74
CA LEU A 74 -9.28 2.30 49.91
C LEU A 74 -8.09 1.62 50.62
N ARG A 75 -8.28 1.12 51.84
CA ARG A 75 -7.22 0.40 52.54
C ARG A 75 -6.97 -0.95 51.85
N LEU A 76 -5.73 -1.40 51.86
CA LEU A 76 -5.37 -2.75 51.40
C LEU A 76 -5.95 -3.79 52.40
N VAL A 77 -7.18 -4.26 52.15
CA VAL A 77 -7.91 -5.16 53.06
C VAL A 77 -7.31 -6.57 53.11
N GLN A 78 -6.73 -7.05 52.01
CA GLN A 78 -6.01 -8.33 51.93
C GLN A 78 -4.61 -8.09 51.39
N GLY A 79 -3.59 -8.29 52.25
CA GLY A 79 -2.19 -8.29 51.84
C GLY A 79 -1.80 -9.64 51.24
N LEU A 80 -0.78 -9.63 50.39
CA LEU A 80 -0.10 -10.86 49.95
C LEU A 80 0.51 -11.58 51.17
N ASP A 81 0.54 -12.91 51.13
CA ASP A 81 1.16 -13.71 52.21
C ASP A 81 2.65 -13.34 52.31
N PRO A 82 3.12 -12.74 53.43
CA PRO A 82 4.50 -12.31 53.57
C PRO A 82 5.50 -13.49 53.62
N GLN A 83 5.03 -14.74 53.74
CA GLN A 83 5.86 -15.96 53.65
C GLN A 83 6.01 -16.50 52.23
N GLN A 84 5.25 -15.98 51.26
CA GLN A 84 5.33 -16.36 49.85
C GLN A 84 5.90 -15.21 49.04
N HIS A 85 6.63 -15.52 47.96
CA HIS A 85 7.05 -14.51 47.01
C HIS A 85 6.01 -14.40 45.93
N PHE A 86 5.71 -13.19 45.49
CA PHE A 86 4.76 -12.96 44.41
C PHE A 86 5.41 -12.08 43.36
N THR A 87 5.08 -12.34 42.11
CA THR A 87 5.47 -11.48 40.98
C THR A 87 4.23 -11.14 40.18
N MET A 88 4.20 -9.92 39.65
CA MET A 88 3.23 -9.56 38.63
C MET A 88 3.72 -10.18 37.31
N GLN A 89 2.90 -11.04 36.73
CA GLN A 89 3.26 -11.78 35.52
C GLN A 89 2.35 -11.34 34.38
N LYS A 90 2.96 -11.04 33.23
CA LYS A 90 2.27 -10.80 31.95
C LYS A 90 2.19 -12.12 31.21
N LEU A 91 0.99 -12.62 31.02
CA LEU A 91 0.74 -13.96 30.50
C LEU A 91 -0.24 -13.91 29.33
N ILE A 92 -0.01 -14.79 28.36
CA ILE A 92 -0.89 -14.96 27.22
C ILE A 92 -1.22 -16.43 27.13
N ASP A 93 -2.49 -16.76 27.33
CA ASP A 93 -2.97 -18.14 27.34
C ASP A 93 -3.95 -18.37 26.19
N VAL A 94 -3.84 -19.54 25.55
CA VAL A 94 -4.89 -20.05 24.66
C VAL A 94 -5.87 -20.83 25.52
N VAL A 95 -7.15 -20.45 25.51
CA VAL A 95 -8.22 -21.14 26.22
C VAL A 95 -9.07 -21.92 25.20
N PRO A 96 -9.01 -23.27 25.20
CA PRO A 96 -9.83 -24.11 24.33
C PRO A 96 -11.33 -23.97 24.62
N ASN A 97 -12.14 -24.30 23.62
CA ASN A 97 -13.59 -24.30 23.73
C ASN A 97 -14.08 -25.15 24.92
N GLY A 98 -14.90 -24.55 25.79
CA GLY A 98 -15.50 -25.20 26.96
C GLY A 98 -14.55 -25.41 28.15
N GLN A 99 -13.28 -25.02 28.05
CA GLN A 99 -12.34 -25.10 29.17
C GLN A 99 -12.45 -23.88 30.07
N GLU A 100 -12.56 -24.10 31.38
CA GLU A 100 -12.62 -23.01 32.37
C GLU A 100 -11.25 -22.32 32.50
N PHE A 101 -11.23 -21.02 32.26
CA PHE A 101 -10.14 -20.11 32.63
C PHE A 101 -10.51 -19.37 33.90
N VAL A 102 -9.57 -19.29 34.85
CA VAL A 102 -9.83 -18.76 36.18
C VAL A 102 -8.86 -17.63 36.49
N LEU A 103 -9.40 -16.43 36.67
CA LEU A 103 -8.66 -15.26 37.16
C LEU A 103 -8.97 -15.10 38.66
N ARG A 104 -7.94 -15.14 39.51
CA ARG A 104 -8.12 -15.24 40.97
C ARG A 104 -8.56 -13.92 41.62
N ASP A 105 -8.11 -12.80 41.07
CA ASP A 105 -8.45 -11.46 41.57
C ASP A 105 -8.66 -10.51 40.38
N VAL A 106 -9.92 -10.26 40.03
CA VAL A 106 -10.32 -9.39 38.93
C VAL A 106 -9.98 -7.92 39.20
N VAL A 107 -9.89 -7.50 40.47
CA VAL A 107 -9.73 -6.08 40.83
C VAL A 107 -8.30 -5.60 40.59
N THR A 108 -7.31 -6.47 40.80
CA THR A 108 -5.89 -6.15 40.64
C THR A 108 -5.29 -6.65 39.34
N SER A 109 -6.04 -7.43 38.56
CA SER A 109 -5.59 -8.01 37.30
C SER A 109 -6.05 -7.20 36.10
N LYS A 110 -5.29 -7.27 35.01
CA LYS A 110 -5.78 -6.84 33.69
C LYS A 110 -6.17 -8.06 32.87
N PHE A 111 -7.22 -7.95 32.06
CA PHE A 111 -7.75 -9.03 31.25
C PHE A 111 -8.27 -8.47 29.93
N GLU A 112 -7.81 -9.06 28.82
CA GLU A 112 -8.31 -8.80 27.48
C GLU A 112 -8.42 -10.13 26.72
N LYS A 113 -9.50 -10.29 25.95
CA LYS A 113 -9.74 -11.50 25.15
C LYS A 113 -9.74 -11.21 23.66
N TYR A 114 -9.22 -12.15 22.88
CA TYR A 114 -9.24 -12.17 21.42
C TYR A 114 -9.98 -13.43 20.95
N ASP A 115 -11.26 -13.25 20.65
CA ASP A 115 -12.24 -14.31 20.36
C ASP A 115 -12.79 -14.25 18.92
N SER A 116 -12.32 -13.28 18.12
CA SER A 116 -12.79 -13.04 16.76
C SER A 116 -11.74 -12.33 15.90
N LEU A 117 -11.83 -12.50 14.58
CA LEU A 117 -10.96 -11.83 13.63
C LEU A 117 -11.07 -10.30 13.72
N ALA A 118 -12.25 -9.77 14.05
CA ALA A 118 -12.45 -8.33 14.22
C ALA A 118 -11.62 -7.74 15.37
N ARG A 119 -11.56 -8.43 16.52
CA ARG A 119 -10.72 -7.99 17.66
C ARG A 119 -9.24 -8.05 17.32
N VAL A 120 -8.79 -9.13 16.67
CA VAL A 120 -7.40 -9.26 16.22
C VAL A 120 -7.04 -8.20 15.19
N TYR A 121 -7.91 -7.94 14.21
CA TYR A 121 -7.72 -6.86 13.24
C TYR A 121 -7.58 -5.50 13.94
N GLY A 122 -8.40 -5.22 14.97
CA GLY A 122 -8.29 -4.00 15.77
C GLY A 122 -6.94 -3.89 16.51
N LEU A 123 -6.43 -5.00 17.05
CA LEU A 123 -5.11 -5.03 17.66
C LEU A 123 -4.00 -4.74 16.64
N LEU A 124 -4.00 -5.47 15.53
CA LEU A 124 -2.98 -5.32 14.48
C LEU A 124 -2.96 -3.89 13.93
N THR A 125 -4.14 -3.31 13.71
CA THR A 125 -4.31 -1.90 13.31
C THR A 125 -3.72 -0.92 14.33
N THR A 126 -3.86 -1.23 15.62
CA THR A 126 -3.33 -0.38 16.71
C THR A 126 -1.80 -0.51 16.82
N LEU A 127 -1.26 -1.70 16.56
CA LEU A 127 0.17 -1.97 16.57
C LEU A 127 0.87 -1.39 15.33
N ASN A 128 0.20 -1.40 14.18
CA ASN A 128 0.71 -0.92 12.91
C ASN A 128 -0.40 -0.26 12.08
N SER A 129 -0.29 1.05 11.89
CA SER A 129 -1.26 1.87 11.15
C SER A 129 -0.97 1.91 9.65
N ASP A 130 -0.78 0.74 9.03
CA ASP A 130 -0.57 0.62 7.59
C ASP A 130 -1.88 0.96 6.84
N SER A 131 -1.82 1.94 5.93
CA SER A 131 -3.01 2.38 5.18
C SER A 131 -3.60 1.28 4.30
N ASN A 132 -2.76 0.41 3.75
CA ASN A 132 -3.23 -0.71 2.91
C ASN A 132 -4.03 -1.69 3.76
N PHE A 133 -3.63 -1.94 5.02
CA PHE A 133 -4.38 -2.83 5.90
C PHE A 133 -5.79 -2.31 6.19
N HIS A 134 -5.93 -0.99 6.37
CA HIS A 134 -7.23 -0.33 6.53
C HIS A 134 -8.16 -0.50 5.32
N GLU A 135 -7.62 -0.45 4.10
CA GLU A 135 -8.40 -0.69 2.87
C GLU A 135 -8.98 -2.12 2.82
N PHE A 136 -8.33 -3.08 3.49
CA PHE A 136 -8.75 -4.48 3.56
C PHE A 136 -9.70 -4.79 4.72
N SER A 137 -10.27 -3.77 5.38
CA SER A 137 -11.29 -3.96 6.43
C SER A 137 -12.52 -4.75 5.96
N PHE A 138 -12.81 -4.77 4.64
CA PHE A 138 -13.88 -5.59 4.05
C PHE A 138 -13.69 -7.10 4.28
N LEU A 139 -12.47 -7.56 4.59
CA LEU A 139 -12.20 -8.96 4.94
C LEU A 139 -13.05 -9.41 6.14
N LEU A 140 -13.29 -8.51 7.11
CA LEU A 140 -14.08 -8.81 8.31
C LEU A 140 -15.56 -9.09 8.02
N THR A 141 -16.08 -8.56 6.91
CA THR A 141 -17.46 -8.72 6.48
C THR A 141 -17.59 -9.65 5.27
N TRP A 142 -16.49 -10.27 4.81
CA TRP A 142 -16.47 -11.10 3.60
C TRP A 142 -17.60 -12.15 3.53
N PRO A 143 -17.94 -12.88 4.61
CA PRO A 143 -19.04 -13.86 4.56
C PRO A 143 -20.43 -13.24 4.36
N ASP A 144 -20.61 -11.97 4.73
CA ASP A 144 -21.89 -11.24 4.64
C ASP A 144 -22.09 -10.54 3.28
N LEU A 145 -21.07 -10.51 2.41
CA LEU A 145 -21.10 -9.87 1.10
C LEU A 145 -21.82 -10.72 0.05
N SER A 146 -22.46 -10.06 -0.92
CA SER A 146 -23.00 -10.72 -2.11
C SER A 146 -21.89 -11.26 -3.01
N ASP A 147 -22.25 -12.20 -3.89
CA ASP A 147 -21.32 -12.79 -4.85
C ASP A 147 -20.74 -11.75 -5.82
N GLU A 148 -21.55 -10.77 -6.23
CA GLU A 148 -21.14 -9.65 -7.09
C GLU A 148 -20.18 -8.72 -6.34
N GLU A 149 -20.48 -8.37 -5.09
CA GLU A 149 -19.60 -7.53 -4.25
C GLU A 149 -18.24 -8.20 -4.05
N LYS A 150 -18.21 -9.51 -3.81
CA LYS A 150 -16.96 -10.29 -3.69
C LYS A 150 -16.16 -10.26 -4.99
N GLN A 151 -16.80 -10.39 -6.15
CA GLN A 151 -16.13 -10.32 -7.46
C GLN A 151 -15.52 -8.93 -7.70
N THR A 152 -16.27 -7.86 -7.44
CA THR A 152 -15.79 -6.48 -7.58
C THR A 152 -14.60 -6.22 -6.66
N LEU A 153 -14.68 -6.61 -5.39
CA LEU A 153 -13.59 -6.46 -4.43
C LEU A 153 -12.36 -7.29 -4.84
N TYR A 154 -12.55 -8.54 -5.26
CA TYR A 154 -11.45 -9.36 -5.75
C TYR A 154 -10.81 -8.75 -7.00
N SER A 155 -11.60 -8.27 -7.97
CA SER A 155 -11.08 -7.63 -9.19
C SER A 155 -10.27 -6.37 -8.88
N LYS A 156 -10.59 -5.65 -7.80
CA LYS A 156 -9.87 -4.45 -7.37
C LYS A 156 -8.60 -4.78 -6.57
N TYR A 157 -8.67 -5.77 -5.68
CA TYR A 157 -7.64 -6.05 -4.66
C TYR A 157 -6.90 -7.38 -4.87
N ALA A 158 -7.01 -8.01 -6.05
CA ALA A 158 -6.37 -9.30 -6.34
C ALA A 158 -4.86 -9.25 -6.02
N CYS A 159 -4.46 -10.08 -5.04
CA CYS A 159 -3.10 -10.28 -4.59
C CYS A 159 -2.96 -11.64 -3.87
N HIS A 160 -1.75 -12.03 -3.48
CA HIS A 160 -1.43 -13.26 -2.77
C HIS A 160 -2.10 -13.34 -1.40
N GLU A 161 -2.10 -12.24 -0.64
CA GLU A 161 -2.69 -12.15 0.68
C GLU A 161 -4.20 -12.42 0.62
N LEU A 162 -4.90 -11.73 -0.28
CA LEU A 162 -6.34 -11.91 -0.49
C LEU A 162 -6.66 -13.31 -1.03
N SER A 163 -5.90 -13.78 -2.01
CA SER A 163 -6.13 -15.10 -2.61
C SER A 163 -5.94 -16.22 -1.58
N PHE A 164 -4.92 -16.11 -0.72
CA PHE A 164 -4.71 -17.07 0.36
C PHE A 164 -5.75 -16.96 1.48
N PHE A 165 -6.16 -15.74 1.85
CA PHE A 165 -7.25 -15.53 2.81
C PHE A 165 -8.54 -16.20 2.33
N ILE A 166 -8.93 -15.97 1.07
CA ILE A 166 -10.13 -16.56 0.48
C ILE A 166 -9.98 -18.09 0.32
N TYR A 167 -8.80 -18.58 -0.07
CA TYR A 167 -8.51 -20.01 -0.09
C TYR A 167 -8.78 -20.69 1.27
N LYS A 168 -8.50 -20.01 2.39
CA LYS A 168 -8.76 -20.52 3.74
C LYS A 168 -10.20 -20.29 4.21
N LYS A 169 -10.78 -19.12 3.96
CA LYS A 169 -12.03 -18.67 4.59
C LYS A 169 -13.27 -18.84 3.71
N ASP A 170 -13.11 -18.90 2.39
CA ASP A 170 -14.18 -19.14 1.40
C ASP A 170 -13.67 -20.00 0.22
N PRO A 171 -13.39 -21.31 0.45
CA PRO A 171 -12.83 -22.19 -0.58
C PRO A 171 -13.73 -22.35 -1.81
N ALA A 172 -15.05 -22.18 -1.64
CA ALA A 172 -16.03 -22.28 -2.72
C ALA A 172 -15.90 -21.11 -3.70
N PHE A 173 -15.75 -19.87 -3.19
CA PHE A 173 -15.44 -18.72 -4.03
C PHE A 173 -14.06 -18.87 -4.70
N PHE A 174 -13.05 -19.31 -3.94
CA PHE A 174 -11.69 -19.54 -4.46
C PHE A 174 -11.70 -20.47 -5.69
N THR A 175 -12.27 -21.67 -5.55
CA THR A 175 -12.30 -22.70 -6.60
C THR A 175 -13.02 -22.21 -7.87
N ARG A 176 -14.08 -21.42 -7.71
CA ARG A 176 -14.91 -20.95 -8.82
C ARG A 176 -14.33 -19.74 -9.55
N VAL A 177 -13.72 -18.80 -8.82
CA VAL A 177 -13.34 -17.47 -9.35
C VAL A 177 -11.83 -17.32 -9.44
N ILE A 178 -11.11 -17.67 -8.39
CA ILE A 178 -9.68 -17.36 -8.23
C ILE A 178 -8.81 -18.42 -8.90
N GLU A 179 -9.09 -19.71 -8.69
CA GLU A 179 -8.30 -20.80 -9.24
C GLU A 179 -8.22 -20.76 -10.78
N PRO A 180 -9.32 -20.60 -11.55
CA PRO A 180 -9.24 -20.49 -13.01
C PRO A 180 -8.47 -19.26 -13.47
N TYR A 181 -8.53 -18.17 -12.70
CA TYR A 181 -7.77 -16.95 -12.98
C TYR A 181 -6.26 -17.19 -12.79
N LEU A 182 -5.85 -17.79 -11.67
CA LEU A 182 -4.44 -18.11 -11.38
C LEU A 182 -3.85 -19.11 -12.39
N GLN A 183 -4.64 -20.04 -12.93
CA GLN A 183 -4.19 -20.95 -13.98
C GLN A 183 -3.70 -20.21 -15.24
N ASN A 184 -4.35 -19.08 -15.58
CA ASN A 184 -4.02 -18.23 -16.72
C ASN A 184 -2.92 -17.19 -16.41
N LYS A 185 -2.33 -17.21 -15.22
CA LYS A 185 -1.21 -16.32 -14.88
C LYS A 185 0.04 -16.72 -15.65
N LYS A 186 0.71 -15.71 -16.25
CA LYS A 186 1.93 -15.89 -17.05
C LYS A 186 3.08 -16.43 -16.21
N ASP A 187 3.54 -15.63 -15.25
CA ASP A 187 4.66 -15.96 -14.39
C ASP A 187 4.12 -16.33 -13.00
N LYS A 188 4.02 -17.64 -12.74
CA LYS A 188 3.51 -18.18 -11.45
C LYS A 188 4.61 -18.18 -10.39
N THR A 189 4.35 -17.52 -9.27
CA THR A 189 5.22 -17.53 -8.08
C THR A 189 4.98 -18.79 -7.25
N PHE A 190 5.73 -18.93 -6.15
CA PHE A 190 5.52 -20.00 -5.18
C PHE A 190 4.08 -20.07 -4.67
N ILE A 191 3.48 -18.94 -4.27
CA ILE A 191 2.12 -18.89 -3.73
C ILE A 191 1.11 -19.33 -4.78
N ASP A 192 1.25 -18.91 -6.05
CA ASP A 192 0.35 -19.33 -7.11
C ASP A 192 0.37 -20.85 -7.30
N ARG A 193 1.58 -21.44 -7.35
CA ARG A 193 1.77 -22.89 -7.50
C ARG A 193 1.23 -23.66 -6.31
N PHE A 194 1.41 -23.13 -5.10
CA PHE A 194 0.80 -23.68 -3.90
C PHE A 194 -0.73 -23.68 -4.03
N LEU A 195 -1.33 -22.54 -4.35
CA LEU A 195 -2.78 -22.38 -4.47
C LEU A 195 -3.39 -23.25 -5.59
N LEU A 196 -2.64 -23.52 -6.67
CA LEU A 196 -3.03 -24.38 -7.78
C LEU A 196 -2.77 -25.87 -7.56
N ASN A 197 -2.29 -26.27 -6.37
CA ASN A 197 -1.93 -27.65 -6.07
C ASN A 197 -0.87 -28.25 -7.03
N GLU A 198 0.05 -27.42 -7.54
CA GLU A 198 1.19 -27.90 -8.34
C GLU A 198 2.26 -28.59 -7.47
N ASP A 199 3.19 -29.29 -8.12
CA ASP A 199 4.37 -29.87 -7.46
C ASP A 199 5.33 -28.77 -7.00
N LEU A 200 5.67 -28.78 -5.71
CA LEU A 200 6.56 -27.79 -5.08
C LEU A 200 7.92 -28.38 -4.70
N SER A 201 8.21 -29.63 -5.08
CA SER A 201 9.43 -30.35 -4.66
C SER A 201 10.72 -29.61 -5.05
N GLU A 202 10.72 -28.86 -6.14
CA GLU A 202 11.87 -28.06 -6.56
C GLU A 202 12.23 -26.92 -5.59
N PHE A 203 11.28 -26.44 -4.79
CA PHE A 203 11.52 -25.39 -3.80
C PHE A 203 12.25 -25.90 -2.55
N LEU A 204 12.49 -27.21 -2.42
CA LEU A 204 13.40 -27.78 -1.42
C LEU A 204 14.88 -27.64 -1.82
N LEU A 205 15.17 -27.31 -3.09
CA LEU A 205 16.54 -27.03 -3.51
C LEU A 205 17.07 -25.81 -2.75
N PRO A 206 18.28 -25.86 -2.16
CA PRO A 206 18.79 -24.80 -1.29
C PRO A 206 18.65 -23.38 -1.85
N TRP A 207 18.89 -23.18 -3.15
CA TRP A 207 18.79 -21.86 -3.76
C TRP A 207 17.35 -21.34 -3.86
N LYS A 208 16.39 -22.21 -4.21
CA LYS A 208 14.96 -21.83 -4.27
C LYS A 208 14.38 -21.67 -2.87
N TYR A 209 14.70 -22.58 -1.94
CA TYR A 209 14.28 -22.51 -0.55
C TYR A 209 14.73 -21.20 0.12
N GLY A 210 15.99 -20.80 -0.10
CA GLY A 210 16.55 -19.56 0.44
C GLY A 210 15.87 -18.28 -0.02
N GLN A 211 15.13 -18.32 -1.13
CA GLN A 211 14.36 -17.18 -1.65
C GLN A 211 12.94 -17.09 -1.08
N LEU A 212 12.44 -18.17 -0.48
CA LEU A 212 11.13 -18.19 0.14
C LEU A 212 11.16 -17.41 1.46
N ASN A 213 10.14 -16.59 1.68
CA ASN A 213 9.91 -15.98 2.98
C ASN A 213 9.41 -17.00 4.01
N THR A 214 9.35 -16.63 5.28
CA THR A 214 9.01 -17.56 6.37
C THR A 214 7.66 -18.24 6.16
N PHE A 215 6.64 -17.49 5.75
CA PHE A 215 5.31 -18.03 5.49
C PHE A 215 5.32 -19.03 4.33
N GLU A 216 6.00 -18.70 3.22
CA GLU A 216 6.16 -19.59 2.07
C GLU A 216 6.88 -20.90 2.43
N ARG A 217 7.93 -20.83 3.27
CA ARG A 217 8.62 -22.03 3.79
C ARG A 217 7.68 -22.93 4.59
N ILE A 218 6.81 -22.34 5.41
CA ILE A 218 5.82 -23.11 6.19
C ILE A 218 4.81 -23.76 5.27
N LEU A 219 4.32 -23.07 4.24
CA LEU A 219 3.41 -23.64 3.25
C LEU A 219 4.06 -24.80 2.48
N LEU A 220 5.34 -24.67 2.10
CA LEU A 220 6.10 -25.75 1.47
C LEU A 220 6.17 -26.98 2.39
N ALA A 221 6.49 -26.76 3.66
CA ALA A 221 6.59 -27.82 4.66
C ALA A 221 5.26 -28.53 4.94
N ARG A 222 4.14 -27.80 4.84
CA ARG A 222 2.78 -28.36 4.96
C ARG A 222 2.33 -29.08 3.68
N ARG A 223 2.95 -28.82 2.53
CA ARG A 223 2.65 -29.49 1.26
C ARG A 223 3.41 -30.80 1.11
N ILE A 224 4.65 -30.85 1.57
CA ILE A 224 5.54 -32.00 1.38
C ILE A 224 5.62 -32.83 2.65
N ASP A 225 5.24 -34.10 2.54
CA ASP A 225 5.27 -35.05 3.66
C ASP A 225 6.68 -35.17 4.28
N GLY A 226 6.76 -35.06 5.61
CA GLY A 226 8.01 -35.18 6.36
C GLY A 226 8.88 -33.92 6.41
N GLU A 227 8.47 -32.82 5.79
CA GLU A 227 9.21 -31.53 5.86
C GLU A 227 8.78 -30.66 7.03
N GLN A 228 7.60 -30.86 7.60
CA GLN A 228 7.07 -30.03 8.68
C GLN A 228 8.02 -29.90 9.88
N ASP A 229 8.48 -31.02 10.45
CA ASP A 229 9.38 -31.02 11.62
C ASP A 229 10.74 -30.37 11.30
N LYS A 230 11.23 -30.56 10.07
CA LYS A 230 12.52 -30.01 9.60
C LYS A 230 12.44 -28.49 9.49
N THR A 231 11.38 -27.98 8.87
CA THR A 231 11.15 -26.53 8.73
C THR A 231 10.84 -25.88 10.08
N ALA A 232 10.01 -26.50 10.92
CA ALA A 232 9.72 -25.99 12.26
C ALA A 232 11.01 -25.87 13.09
N ARG A 233 11.88 -26.88 13.03
CA ARG A 233 13.19 -26.82 13.69
C ARG A 233 14.09 -25.76 13.07
N HIS A 234 14.15 -25.65 11.74
CA HIS A 234 14.96 -24.63 11.06
C HIS A 234 14.55 -23.21 11.47
N LEU A 235 13.24 -22.94 11.59
CA LEU A 235 12.73 -21.64 12.04
C LEU A 235 13.01 -21.40 13.52
N SER A 236 12.88 -22.43 14.38
CA SER A 236 13.26 -22.33 15.80
C SER A 236 14.76 -22.05 15.96
N ASP A 237 15.61 -22.75 15.21
CA ASP A 237 17.06 -22.56 15.16
C ASP A 237 17.41 -21.12 14.70
N MET A 238 16.69 -20.56 13.72
CA MET A 238 16.86 -19.16 13.30
C MET A 238 16.36 -18.15 14.34
N LEU A 239 15.21 -18.41 14.97
CA LEU A 239 14.63 -17.55 15.99
C LEU A 239 15.54 -17.46 17.23
N ALA A 240 16.18 -18.57 17.61
CA ALA A 240 17.12 -18.64 18.72
C ALA A 240 18.37 -17.75 18.55
N LEU A 241 18.67 -17.29 17.32
CA LEU A 241 19.75 -16.34 17.06
C LEU A 241 19.36 -14.89 17.34
N ILE A 242 18.06 -14.61 17.51
CA ILE A 242 17.52 -13.27 17.74
C ILE A 242 17.40 -13.08 19.26
N PRO A 243 18.16 -12.14 19.87
CA PRO A 243 18.07 -11.89 21.30
C PRO A 243 16.65 -11.49 21.73
N PRO A 244 16.17 -11.95 22.90
CA PRO A 244 14.87 -11.54 23.44
C PRO A 244 14.80 -10.01 23.69
N ASP A 245 13.78 -9.35 23.14
CA ASP A 245 13.50 -7.93 23.41
C ASP A 245 12.32 -7.79 24.38
N ILE A 246 12.64 -7.61 25.66
CA ILE A 246 11.66 -7.51 26.75
C ILE A 246 10.82 -6.21 26.61
N ASP A 247 11.42 -5.11 26.14
CA ASP A 247 10.71 -3.84 25.98
C ASP A 247 9.72 -3.90 24.82
N HIS A 248 10.10 -4.56 23.73
CA HIS A 248 9.19 -4.83 22.61
C HIS A 248 8.03 -5.72 23.05
N PHE A 249 8.31 -6.83 23.75
CA PHE A 249 7.26 -7.69 24.31
C PHE A 249 6.31 -6.92 25.22
N ASN A 250 6.84 -6.10 26.14
CA ASN A 250 6.04 -5.28 27.03
C ASN A 250 5.14 -4.30 26.27
N ARG A 251 5.63 -3.68 25.20
CA ARG A 251 4.84 -2.78 24.36
C ARG A 251 3.70 -3.51 23.66
N LEU A 252 3.98 -4.66 23.04
CA LEU A 252 2.96 -5.48 22.38
C LEU A 252 1.87 -5.90 23.37
N PHE A 253 2.28 -6.41 24.53
CA PHE A 253 1.38 -6.85 25.59
C PHE A 253 0.52 -5.69 26.13
N ASP A 254 1.15 -4.56 26.47
CA ASP A 254 0.44 -3.41 27.04
C ASP A 254 -0.53 -2.78 26.04
N THR A 255 -0.21 -2.80 24.74
CA THR A 255 -1.14 -2.37 23.69
C THR A 255 -2.33 -3.33 23.57
N ALA A 256 -2.07 -4.65 23.59
CA ALA A 256 -3.13 -5.65 23.52
C ALA A 256 -4.14 -5.47 24.67
N VAL A 257 -3.65 -5.36 25.90
CA VAL A 257 -4.51 -5.22 27.08
C VAL A 257 -5.28 -3.88 27.16
N LYS A 258 -4.87 -2.85 26.40
CA LYS A 258 -5.51 -1.50 26.43
C LYS A 258 -6.57 -1.27 25.36
N GLN A 259 -6.81 -2.23 24.46
CA GLN A 259 -7.69 -2.04 23.29
C GLN A 259 -9.15 -1.74 23.68
N SER A 260 -9.70 -2.45 24.66
CA SER A 260 -11.06 -2.26 25.17
C SER A 260 -11.32 -0.87 25.77
N ALA A 261 -10.30 -0.20 26.32
CA ALA A 261 -10.43 1.18 26.84
C ALA A 261 -10.63 2.25 25.76
N LEU A 262 -10.41 1.92 24.47
CA LEU A 262 -10.46 2.84 23.33
C LEU A 262 -11.76 2.71 22.49
N GLU A 263 -12.52 1.63 22.63
CA GLU A 263 -13.77 1.40 21.89
C GLU A 263 -14.96 2.19 22.48
N VAL A 264 -15.04 3.48 22.14
CA VAL A 264 -16.25 4.28 22.38
C VAL A 264 -17.30 3.94 21.32
N GLY A 265 -17.95 2.77 21.42
CA GLY A 265 -19.04 2.42 20.50
C GLY A 265 -19.59 0.99 20.52
N GLY A 266 -18.91 0.03 21.15
CA GLY A 266 -19.35 -1.37 21.20
C GLY A 266 -19.51 -1.86 22.62
N THR A 267 -20.64 -1.58 23.28
CA THR A 267 -20.94 -2.15 24.60
C THR A 267 -21.22 -3.64 24.46
N SER A 268 -20.19 -4.47 24.55
CA SER A 268 -20.40 -5.86 24.97
C SER A 268 -20.89 -5.84 26.43
N SER A 269 -21.90 -6.65 26.74
CA SER A 269 -22.44 -6.79 28.11
C SER A 269 -21.33 -7.08 29.11
N PHE A 270 -20.30 -7.80 28.69
CA PHE A 270 -19.13 -8.19 29.47
C PHE A 270 -18.38 -7.04 30.15
N GLU A 271 -18.01 -5.96 29.44
CA GLU A 271 -17.23 -4.86 30.01
C GLU A 271 -18.05 -3.98 30.96
N THR A 272 -19.35 -3.83 30.64
CA THR A 272 -20.31 -3.12 31.50
C THR A 272 -20.59 -3.94 32.77
N THR A 273 -20.72 -5.27 32.64
CA THR A 273 -20.90 -6.20 33.75
C THR A 273 -19.65 -6.32 34.61
N LEU A 274 -18.44 -6.33 34.05
CA LEU A 274 -17.18 -6.34 34.82
C LEU A 274 -17.04 -5.05 35.66
N GLY A 275 -17.33 -3.89 35.07
CA GLY A 275 -17.34 -2.60 35.80
C GLY A 275 -18.44 -2.47 36.86
N LEU A 276 -19.60 -3.11 36.64
CA LEU A 276 -20.69 -3.15 37.62
C LEU A 276 -20.43 -4.15 38.76
N ILE A 277 -19.82 -5.29 38.48
CA ILE A 277 -19.49 -6.31 39.49
C ILE A 277 -18.34 -5.85 40.38
N ILE A 278 -17.33 -5.18 39.82
CA ILE A 278 -16.29 -4.51 40.64
C ILE A 278 -16.93 -3.51 41.61
N ARG A 279 -18.01 -2.82 41.21
CA ARG A 279 -18.78 -1.93 42.10
C ARG A 279 -19.61 -2.67 43.15
N GLU A 280 -20.37 -3.70 42.77
CA GLU A 280 -21.22 -4.47 43.70
C GLU A 280 -20.42 -5.26 44.75
N GLU A 281 -19.26 -5.83 44.39
CA GLU A 281 -18.33 -6.47 45.33
C GLU A 281 -17.73 -5.45 46.31
N HIS A 282 -17.41 -4.25 45.82
CA HIS A 282 -16.91 -3.16 46.66
C HIS A 282 -17.96 -2.68 47.68
N GLU A 283 -19.25 -2.78 47.35
CA GLU A 283 -20.36 -2.48 48.27
C GLU A 283 -20.63 -3.61 49.28
N ARG A 284 -20.46 -4.88 48.90
CA ARG A 284 -20.64 -6.03 49.82
C ARG A 284 -19.57 -6.12 50.90
N LEU A 285 -18.32 -5.81 50.58
CA LEU A 285 -17.19 -5.82 51.53
C LEU A 285 -17.32 -4.76 52.65
N LEU A 286 -18.08 -3.69 52.41
CA LEU A 286 -18.35 -2.64 53.40
C LEU A 286 -19.42 -3.03 54.43
N LEU A 287 -20.25 -4.04 54.14
CA LEU A 287 -21.39 -4.44 54.98
C LEU A 287 -21.07 -5.59 55.95
N THR A 288 -19.91 -6.25 55.82
CA THR A 288 -19.54 -7.40 56.65
C THR A 288 -18.83 -7.07 57.97
N ASP A 289 -18.47 -5.80 58.23
CA ASP A 289 -17.74 -5.40 59.44
C ASP A 289 -18.60 -4.68 60.52
N GLU A 290 -19.86 -4.33 60.24
CA GLU A 290 -20.73 -3.61 61.20
C GLU A 290 -21.44 -4.51 62.25
N MET A 291 -21.19 -5.83 62.27
CA MET A 291 -21.80 -6.75 63.26
C MET A 291 -20.82 -7.32 64.29
N ALA A 292 -19.69 -6.65 64.56
CA ALA A 292 -18.79 -7.06 65.64
C ALA A 292 -18.11 -5.88 66.36
N ALA A 293 -18.87 -5.13 67.17
CA ALA A 293 -18.48 -4.69 68.52
C ALA A 293 -19.31 -3.48 68.99
N ASP A 294 -20.42 -3.76 69.67
CA ASP A 294 -21.02 -2.83 70.61
C ASP A 294 -20.74 -3.39 72.02
N MET A 295 -19.80 -2.80 72.77
CA MET A 295 -19.77 -2.86 74.24
C MET A 295 -18.80 -1.83 74.84
N ALA A 296 -19.39 -0.96 75.69
CA ALA A 296 -18.79 -0.14 76.76
C ALA A 296 -18.24 1.27 76.42
N MET A 297 -19.15 2.25 76.51
CA MET A 297 -18.90 3.66 76.91
C MET A 297 -18.40 3.72 78.38
N PRO A 298 -17.67 4.76 78.88
CA PRO A 298 -18.17 6.16 78.83
C PRO A 298 -17.19 7.37 78.93
N ALA A 299 -17.77 8.53 78.56
CA ALA A 299 -17.79 9.83 79.27
C ALA A 299 -16.67 10.90 79.18
N PHE A 300 -17.10 12.09 78.69
CA PHE A 300 -16.75 13.49 79.07
C PHE A 300 -15.30 13.99 78.83
N SER A 301 -14.99 15.23 78.42
CA SER A 301 -15.72 16.43 77.98
C SER A 301 -14.71 17.52 77.56
N SER A 302 -15.17 18.43 76.69
CA SER A 302 -14.82 19.86 76.58
C SER A 302 -13.38 20.31 76.23
N ALA A 303 -13.34 20.99 75.09
CA ALA A 303 -12.47 22.09 74.64
C ALA A 303 -12.17 23.16 75.76
N PRO A 304 -11.32 24.21 75.59
CA PRO A 304 -11.11 24.97 74.34
C PRO A 304 -9.73 25.63 74.06
N GLY A 305 -9.52 25.96 72.78
CA GLY A 305 -9.25 27.34 72.35
C GLY A 305 -7.80 27.87 72.33
N GLY A 306 -7.45 28.47 71.18
CA GLY A 306 -6.85 29.81 71.21
C GLY A 306 -5.41 29.99 70.73
N SER A 307 -5.29 30.24 69.43
CA SER A 307 -4.25 30.97 68.69
C SER A 307 -3.44 32.04 69.44
N ALA A 308 -2.14 32.16 69.13
CA ALA A 308 -1.47 33.46 68.92
C ALA A 308 -0.07 33.35 68.26
N GLY A 309 0.17 34.21 67.26
CA GLY A 309 1.47 34.81 66.89
C GLY A 309 2.30 34.08 65.83
N GLY A 310 2.92 34.71 64.83
CA GLY A 310 3.10 36.13 64.53
C GLY A 310 4.22 36.31 63.48
N TYR A 311 3.90 37.07 62.42
CA TYR A 311 4.73 37.87 61.50
C TYR A 311 6.22 37.56 61.21
N GLY A 312 6.52 37.45 59.90
CA GLY A 312 7.26 38.52 59.18
C GLY A 312 8.63 38.17 58.59
N GLY A 313 8.83 38.43 57.28
CA GLY A 313 10.16 38.49 56.66
C GLY A 313 10.16 38.57 55.12
N MET A 314 10.69 39.67 54.57
CA MET A 314 10.68 40.15 53.17
C MET A 314 11.74 39.56 52.21
N GLY A 315 11.50 39.73 50.89
CA GLY A 315 12.53 39.99 49.85
C GLY A 315 12.43 39.07 48.62
N GLY A 316 11.88 39.48 47.47
CA GLY A 316 12.58 40.09 46.29
C GLY A 316 13.34 39.05 45.42
N GLY A 317 13.29 38.92 44.09
CA GLY A 317 12.60 39.57 42.97
C GLY A 317 13.04 38.92 41.63
N GLN A 318 12.06 38.59 40.78
CA GLN A 318 11.98 38.69 39.29
C GLN A 318 12.94 37.94 38.31
N GLY A 319 12.33 37.13 37.40
CA GLY A 319 12.88 36.67 36.11
C GLY A 319 11.94 35.75 35.29
N ASN A 320 11.37 36.26 34.19
CA ASN A 320 10.38 35.72 33.23
C ASN A 320 10.83 34.45 32.44
N ARG A 321 9.99 33.43 32.23
CA ARG A 321 9.02 33.13 31.11
C ARG A 321 9.60 32.63 29.77
N GLY A 322 9.12 31.44 29.37
CA GLY A 322 9.00 30.93 28.00
C GLY A 322 8.02 29.75 28.00
N ALA A 323 6.91 29.86 27.25
CA ALA A 323 5.74 28.98 27.28
C ALA A 323 5.41 28.45 25.87
N ALA A 324 4.83 27.25 25.79
CA ALA A 324 4.01 26.70 24.70
C ALA A 324 3.18 25.50 25.25
N PRO A 325 2.09 25.04 24.59
CA PRO A 325 0.74 25.11 25.16
C PRO A 325 0.04 23.75 25.34
N ALA A 326 -0.98 23.75 26.21
CA ALA A 326 -2.03 22.75 26.28
C ALA A 326 -3.24 23.21 25.45
N ASN A 327 -3.79 22.32 24.61
CA ASN A 327 -5.16 22.38 24.10
C ASN A 327 -5.50 21.02 23.48
N LEU A 328 -6.22 20.16 24.23
CA LEU A 328 -6.99 19.03 23.70
C LEU A 328 -7.78 18.37 24.85
N ALA A 329 -8.77 19.08 25.39
CA ALA A 329 -9.86 18.50 26.19
C ALA A 329 -11.02 19.50 26.34
N ARG A 330 -11.53 20.01 25.21
CA ARG A 330 -12.82 20.70 25.11
C ARG A 330 -13.34 20.57 23.67
N GLN A 331 -13.72 19.35 23.30
CA GLN A 331 -14.52 19.08 22.09
C GLN A 331 -15.17 17.68 22.17
N ARG A 332 -15.69 17.30 23.34
CA ARG A 332 -16.51 16.10 23.52
C ARG A 332 -17.56 16.33 24.61
N ALA A 333 -18.49 17.28 24.38
CA ALA A 333 -19.74 17.39 25.15
C ALA A 333 -20.78 18.34 24.49
N ALA A 334 -20.69 18.59 23.17
CA ALA A 334 -21.59 19.49 22.45
C ALA A 334 -22.17 18.83 21.17
N GLY A 335 -22.49 17.54 21.24
CA GLY A 335 -22.96 16.77 20.09
C GLY A 335 -24.06 15.76 20.37
N ARG A 336 -24.73 15.82 21.54
CA ARG A 336 -25.78 14.85 21.90
C ARG A 336 -27.20 15.42 22.00
N GLU A 337 -27.46 16.62 22.53
CA GLU A 337 -28.85 17.15 22.52
C GLU A 337 -29.24 17.97 21.28
N MET A 338 -28.34 18.26 20.33
CA MET A 338 -28.71 18.85 19.04
C MET A 338 -29.07 17.78 17.97
N LYS A 339 -29.46 16.57 18.41
CA LYS A 339 -29.84 15.45 17.53
C LYS A 339 -31.27 14.94 17.70
N GLU A 340 -32.04 15.38 18.69
CA GLU A 340 -33.44 14.91 18.84
C GLU A 340 -34.48 15.90 18.26
N GLU A 341 -34.29 17.22 18.37
CA GLU A 341 -35.20 18.19 17.71
C GLU A 341 -34.99 18.32 16.19
N ALA A 342 -33.84 17.86 15.68
CA ALA A 342 -33.57 17.79 14.25
C ALA A 342 -34.19 16.54 13.59
N VAL A 343 -34.53 15.51 14.37
CA VAL A 343 -35.09 14.24 13.88
C VAL A 343 -36.61 14.33 13.71
N GLU A 344 -37.34 15.04 14.59
CA GLU A 344 -38.79 15.23 14.40
C GLU A 344 -39.15 16.20 13.25
N ARG A 345 -38.35 17.25 12.99
CA ARG A 345 -38.57 18.12 11.81
C ARG A 345 -38.13 17.49 10.49
N MET A 346 -37.26 16.47 10.52
CA MET A 346 -36.87 15.70 9.33
C MET A 346 -37.89 14.61 8.95
N ASP A 347 -38.74 14.17 9.88
CA ASP A 347 -39.77 13.15 9.60
C ASP A 347 -41.06 13.73 8.97
N GLU A 348 -41.39 15.00 9.21
CA GLU A 348 -42.51 15.68 8.53
C GLU A 348 -42.18 16.04 7.06
N PHE A 349 -40.92 16.34 6.74
CA PHE A 349 -40.48 16.61 5.36
C PHE A 349 -40.33 15.34 4.51
N ARG A 350 -40.27 14.16 5.13
CA ARG A 350 -40.08 12.87 4.44
C ARG A 350 -41.38 12.26 3.87
N LYS A 351 -42.54 12.84 4.16
CA LYS A 351 -43.85 12.35 3.66
C LYS A 351 -44.39 13.02 2.39
N LYS A 352 -43.67 13.98 1.77
CA LYS A 352 -44.09 14.61 0.50
C LYS A 352 -42.92 15.02 -0.41
N ALA A 353 -42.34 14.08 -1.17
CA ALA A 353 -41.76 14.30 -2.53
C ALA A 353 -41.02 13.02 -3.05
N PRO A 354 -40.93 12.79 -4.37
CA PRO A 354 -40.66 11.47 -4.96
C PRO A 354 -39.15 11.14 -5.14
N GLN A 355 -38.88 9.82 -5.20
CA GLN A 355 -37.58 9.15 -5.34
C GLN A 355 -36.70 9.62 -6.52
N ARG A 356 -35.39 9.81 -6.26
CA ARG A 356 -34.28 9.57 -7.20
C ARG A 356 -32.97 9.28 -6.43
N ARG A 357 -32.29 8.19 -6.80
CA ARG A 357 -31.00 7.69 -6.26
C ARG A 357 -29.83 8.44 -6.89
N SER A 358 -28.79 8.76 -6.10
CA SER A 358 -27.43 8.99 -6.60
C SER A 358 -26.39 8.58 -5.55
N LEU A 359 -25.49 7.68 -5.96
CA LEU A 359 -24.25 7.30 -5.29
C LEU A 359 -23.20 8.40 -5.52
N ALA A 360 -22.39 8.70 -4.51
CA ALA A 360 -21.16 9.47 -4.67
C ALA A 360 -20.08 8.91 -3.72
N ALA A 361 -19.05 8.35 -4.34
CA ALA A 361 -17.83 7.85 -3.73
C ALA A 361 -16.85 9.01 -3.45
N GLY A 362 -16.09 8.91 -2.36
CA GLY A 362 -15.01 9.82 -2.02
C GLY A 362 -13.69 9.34 -2.61
N SER A 363 -13.04 10.22 -3.38
CA SER A 363 -11.62 10.15 -3.72
C SER A 363 -10.94 11.38 -3.12
N ASP A 364 -10.07 11.18 -2.13
CA ASP A 364 -9.22 12.24 -1.60
C ASP A 364 -7.76 11.80 -1.58
N ARG A 365 -6.92 12.68 -2.15
CA ARG A 365 -5.45 12.76 -2.17
C ARG A 365 -4.69 12.04 -3.29
N ALA A 366 -4.25 12.84 -4.28
CA ALA A 366 -2.84 13.23 -4.39
C ALA A 366 -2.63 14.28 -5.52
N GLU A 367 -2.73 15.57 -5.21
CA GLU A 367 -2.06 16.60 -6.01
C GLU A 367 -1.50 17.70 -5.09
N ASN A 368 -0.19 17.70 -4.94
CA ASN A 368 0.57 18.85 -4.46
C ASN A 368 1.95 18.80 -5.12
N MET A 369 2.09 19.47 -6.24
CA MET A 369 3.28 20.18 -6.71
C MET A 369 3.04 20.61 -8.17
N LEU A 370 2.71 21.88 -8.36
CA LEU A 370 3.31 22.77 -9.38
C LEU A 370 2.61 24.14 -9.36
N GLY A 371 3.41 25.13 -8.98
CA GLY A 371 3.29 26.59 -9.15
C GLY A 371 1.98 27.22 -9.66
N GLU A 372 1.46 28.11 -8.81
CA GLU A 372 0.63 29.26 -9.17
C GLU A 372 1.07 29.94 -10.49
N LYS A 373 0.10 30.14 -11.38
CA LYS A 373 -0.04 31.35 -12.21
C LYS A 373 -1.47 31.40 -12.76
N ALA A 374 -2.40 31.87 -11.93
CA ALA A 374 -3.67 32.38 -12.42
C ALA A 374 -3.41 33.69 -13.17
N VAL A 375 -3.76 33.72 -14.45
CA VAL A 375 -3.93 34.95 -15.21
C VAL A 375 -5.36 35.42 -14.95
N GLU A 376 -5.49 36.54 -14.26
CA GLU A 376 -6.72 37.33 -14.20
C GLU A 376 -7.19 37.66 -15.62
N ALA A 377 -8.43 37.30 -15.95
CA ALA A 377 -9.17 37.92 -17.02
C ALA A 377 -10.50 38.42 -16.44
N ASP A 378 -10.58 39.75 -16.38
CA ASP A 378 -11.69 40.55 -15.92
C ASP A 378 -13.04 40.16 -16.53
N GLY A 379 -14.07 40.31 -15.71
CA GLY A 379 -15.45 39.95 -16.02
C GLY A 379 -16.10 40.85 -17.06
N TYR A 380 -17.01 40.25 -17.84
CA TYR A 380 -18.15 40.94 -18.44
C TYR A 380 -19.18 39.97 -19.05
N PHE A 381 -19.82 39.10 -18.27
CA PHE A 381 -21.14 38.57 -18.64
C PHE A 381 -22.00 38.37 -17.39
N GLY A 382 -23.05 39.18 -17.29
CA GLY A 382 -24.03 39.13 -16.21
C GLY A 382 -24.98 37.94 -16.31
N ASP A 383 -25.55 37.60 -15.16
CA ASP A 383 -26.68 36.70 -14.90
C ASP A 383 -27.39 36.13 -16.14
N ILE A 384 -26.98 34.92 -16.53
CA ILE A 384 -27.82 34.04 -17.32
C ILE A 384 -28.48 33.07 -16.34
N ASN A 385 -29.80 33.13 -16.32
CA ASN A 385 -30.70 32.25 -15.56
C ASN A 385 -30.46 30.78 -15.98
N VAL A 386 -29.99 29.92 -15.07
CA VAL A 386 -29.46 28.57 -15.38
C VAL A 386 -30.51 27.45 -15.25
N ASP A 387 -31.80 27.76 -15.33
CA ASP A 387 -32.88 26.75 -15.20
C ASP A 387 -33.39 26.20 -16.55
N GLY A 388 -32.50 26.12 -17.55
CA GLY A 388 -32.87 25.62 -18.89
C GLY A 388 -31.73 25.06 -19.73
N LEU A 389 -30.58 24.72 -19.13
CA LEU A 389 -29.55 23.97 -19.85
C LEU A 389 -29.86 22.48 -19.74
N GLU A 390 -30.32 21.88 -20.84
CA GLU A 390 -30.09 20.46 -21.10
C GLU A 390 -28.65 20.13 -20.69
N ALA A 391 -28.45 19.01 -19.97
CA ALA A 391 -27.18 18.60 -19.38
C ALA A 391 -26.02 18.97 -20.32
N ILE A 392 -25.16 19.91 -19.90
CA ILE A 392 -24.05 20.41 -20.72
C ILE A 392 -23.26 19.18 -21.17
N ARG A 393 -23.36 18.86 -22.47
CA ARG A 393 -22.70 17.69 -23.05
C ARG A 393 -21.21 17.83 -22.79
N GLN A 394 -20.63 16.87 -22.08
CA GLN A 394 -19.20 16.86 -21.84
C GLN A 394 -18.46 16.75 -23.18
N LEU A 395 -17.53 17.69 -23.40
CA LEU A 395 -16.68 17.74 -24.57
C LEU A 395 -15.53 16.73 -24.46
N TYR A 396 -14.61 16.74 -25.43
CA TYR A 396 -13.42 15.90 -25.47
C TYR A 396 -12.70 15.82 -24.11
N ARG A 397 -12.49 14.59 -23.60
CA ARG A 397 -11.68 14.34 -22.42
C ARG A 397 -10.29 13.90 -22.84
N GLN A 398 -9.27 14.59 -22.35
CA GLN A 398 -7.88 14.20 -22.58
C GLN A 398 -7.62 12.80 -22.01
N MET A 399 -6.88 11.99 -22.77
CA MET A 399 -6.48 10.65 -22.34
C MET A 399 -5.41 10.74 -21.24
N ASP A 400 -5.49 9.83 -20.28
CA ASP A 400 -4.47 9.66 -19.24
C ASP A 400 -3.10 9.35 -19.85
N LYS A 401 -2.04 9.62 -19.08
CA LYS A 401 -0.69 9.17 -19.41
C LYS A 401 -0.64 7.64 -19.39
N THR A 402 0.20 7.06 -20.25
CA THR A 402 0.48 5.62 -20.25
C THR A 402 0.96 5.18 -18.88
N LYS A 403 0.30 4.17 -18.32
CA LYS A 403 0.68 3.51 -17.07
C LYS A 403 1.36 2.18 -17.39
N GLU A 404 2.23 1.76 -16.47
CA GLU A 404 2.84 0.44 -16.45
C GLU A 404 2.09 -0.45 -15.48
N TRP A 405 1.76 -1.65 -15.93
CA TRP A 405 1.03 -2.64 -15.16
C TRP A 405 1.92 -3.86 -14.99
N ALA A 406 2.24 -4.15 -13.74
CA ALA A 406 2.88 -5.39 -13.34
C ALA A 406 1.83 -6.32 -12.72
N GLU A 407 2.12 -7.61 -12.71
CA GLU A 407 1.31 -8.59 -12.00
C GLU A 407 1.33 -8.30 -10.50
N ASN A 408 0.14 -8.14 -9.90
CA ASN A 408 0.00 -7.80 -8.49
C ASN A 408 0.07 -9.07 -7.64
N ASN A 409 1.30 -9.58 -7.44
CA ASN A 409 1.59 -10.75 -6.60
C ASN A 409 1.28 -10.43 -5.12
N TYR A 410 2.29 -10.06 -4.33
CA TYR A 410 2.05 -9.38 -3.05
C TYR A 410 1.57 -7.95 -3.31
N TYR A 411 0.61 -7.47 -2.53
CA TYR A 411 -0.14 -6.24 -2.81
C TYR A 411 0.78 -5.02 -2.99
N HIS A 412 0.76 -4.43 -4.19
CA HIS A 412 1.57 -3.26 -4.57
C HIS A 412 3.08 -3.41 -4.35
N LEU A 413 3.61 -4.64 -4.45
CA LEU A 413 5.04 -4.91 -4.39
C LEU A 413 5.57 -5.42 -5.74
N THR A 414 6.66 -4.82 -6.21
CA THR A 414 7.36 -5.31 -7.40
C THR A 414 8.06 -6.64 -7.12
N ILE A 415 8.36 -7.42 -8.16
CA ILE A 415 8.91 -8.78 -7.96
C ILE A 415 10.22 -8.80 -7.17
N ASP A 416 11.07 -7.77 -7.32
CA ASP A 416 12.35 -7.63 -6.62
C ASP A 416 12.19 -7.36 -5.11
N GLN A 417 11.05 -6.79 -4.70
CA GLN A 417 10.72 -6.53 -3.30
C GLN A 417 10.18 -7.78 -2.57
N GLN A 418 9.81 -8.84 -3.30
CA GLN A 418 9.18 -10.05 -2.75
C GLN A 418 10.21 -11.06 -2.22
N ASN A 419 11.22 -10.59 -1.47
CA ASN A 419 12.36 -11.40 -0.98
C ASN A 419 12.06 -12.21 0.28
N ALA A 420 13.03 -13.04 0.68
CA ALA A 420 12.91 -13.92 1.85
C ALA A 420 12.70 -13.16 3.17
N ASP A 421 13.06 -11.87 3.21
CA ASP A 421 12.91 -11.01 4.38
C ASP A 421 11.54 -10.30 4.42
N LEU A 422 10.70 -10.45 3.39
CA LEU A 422 9.37 -9.84 3.33
C LEU A 422 8.52 -10.27 4.55
N ILE A 423 8.60 -11.54 4.92
CA ILE A 423 8.00 -12.09 6.15
C ILE A 423 9.12 -12.80 6.92
N PRO A 424 9.73 -12.12 7.90
CA PRO A 424 10.84 -12.67 8.67
C PRO A 424 10.36 -13.70 9.70
N VAL A 425 11.30 -14.44 10.28
CA VAL A 425 11.00 -15.37 11.37
C VAL A 425 10.48 -14.62 12.59
N SER A 426 9.41 -15.13 13.20
CA SER A 426 8.80 -14.61 14.43
C SER A 426 8.28 -15.77 15.27
N LYS A 427 7.92 -15.53 16.53
CA LYS A 427 7.32 -16.58 17.36
C LYS A 427 5.97 -17.02 16.80
N PHE A 428 5.18 -16.10 16.28
CA PHE A 428 3.89 -16.42 15.63
C PHE A 428 4.05 -17.40 14.47
N TRP A 429 4.99 -17.14 13.56
CA TRP A 429 5.23 -18.04 12.42
C TRP A 429 5.89 -19.35 12.84
N THR A 430 6.69 -19.34 13.91
CA THR A 430 7.27 -20.57 14.49
C THR A 430 6.18 -21.45 15.10
N ASP A 431 5.20 -20.86 15.81
CA ASP A 431 4.02 -21.58 16.30
C ASP A 431 3.24 -22.19 15.13
N TYR A 432 3.03 -21.44 14.04
CA TYR A 432 2.33 -21.93 12.86
C TYR A 432 3.08 -23.07 12.14
N ALA A 433 4.42 -23.03 12.13
CA ALA A 433 5.23 -24.09 11.56
C ALA A 433 5.12 -25.41 12.35
N ALA A 434 5.15 -25.32 13.68
CA ALA A 434 5.05 -26.46 14.58
C ALA A 434 3.61 -27.00 14.75
N HIS A 435 2.60 -26.19 14.39
CA HIS A 435 1.20 -26.52 14.56
C HIS A 435 0.73 -27.68 13.68
N ASN A 436 -0.03 -28.62 14.28
CA ASN A 436 -0.68 -29.72 13.57
C ASN A 436 -1.83 -29.19 12.68
N PRO A 437 -1.75 -29.28 11.33
CA PRO A 437 -2.76 -28.73 10.43
C PRO A 437 -4.17 -29.31 10.59
N ALA A 438 -4.34 -30.42 11.31
CA ALA A 438 -5.63 -31.04 11.61
C ALA A 438 -6.40 -30.36 12.77
N GLU A 439 -5.73 -29.49 13.54
CA GLU A 439 -6.31 -28.78 14.69
C GLU A 439 -6.52 -27.30 14.34
N PRO A 440 -7.46 -26.59 14.99
CA PRO A 440 -7.58 -25.14 14.83
C PRO A 440 -6.30 -24.41 15.26
N PHE A 441 -5.83 -23.45 14.46
CA PHE A 441 -4.66 -22.65 14.78
C PHE A 441 -5.02 -21.35 15.50
N VAL A 442 -4.46 -21.18 16.69
CA VAL A 442 -4.39 -19.94 17.47
C VAL A 442 -3.02 -19.85 18.13
N SER A 443 -2.53 -18.64 18.41
CA SER A 443 -1.18 -18.43 18.94
C SER A 443 -1.19 -17.37 20.05
N THR A 444 -0.40 -17.62 21.09
CA THR A 444 -0.10 -16.65 22.16
C THR A 444 0.79 -15.50 21.67
N ASN A 445 1.40 -15.65 20.49
CA ASN A 445 2.28 -14.66 19.87
C ASN A 445 1.58 -13.83 18.79
N LEU A 446 0.25 -13.78 18.76
CA LEU A 446 -0.53 -13.07 17.72
C LEU A 446 -0.13 -11.59 17.52
N ALA A 447 0.36 -10.93 18.56
CA ALA A 447 0.80 -9.53 18.48
C ALA A 447 2.12 -9.35 17.72
N GLU A 448 2.89 -10.43 17.51
CA GLU A 448 4.13 -10.36 16.73
C GLU A 448 3.89 -10.30 15.20
N ALA A 449 2.67 -10.63 14.74
CA ALA A 449 2.29 -10.63 13.33
C ALA A 449 1.79 -9.25 12.83
N ALA A 450 2.46 -8.19 13.28
CA ALA A 450 2.09 -6.79 13.01
C ALA A 450 3.18 -6.01 12.27
N ARG A 451 4.13 -6.68 11.62
CA ARG A 451 5.32 -6.00 11.05
C ARG A 451 5.02 -5.21 9.79
N ASN A 452 4.22 -5.78 8.89
CA ASN A 452 3.84 -5.17 7.61
C ASN A 452 2.50 -5.71 7.11
N PHE A 453 1.99 -5.15 6.01
CA PHE A 453 0.71 -5.55 5.43
C PHE A 453 0.59 -7.07 5.14
N PRO A 454 1.54 -7.73 4.43
CA PRO A 454 1.47 -9.17 4.20
C PRO A 454 1.39 -9.99 5.48
N ASP A 455 2.22 -9.67 6.47
CA ASP A 455 2.28 -10.34 7.77
C ASP A 455 0.91 -10.32 8.47
N MET A 456 0.25 -9.15 8.50
CA MET A 456 -1.05 -8.97 9.16
C MET A 456 -2.20 -9.70 8.46
N VAL A 457 -2.32 -9.59 7.13
CA VAL A 457 -3.41 -10.23 6.39
C VAL A 457 -3.27 -11.75 6.39
N LEU A 458 -2.05 -12.27 6.24
CA LEU A 458 -1.79 -13.71 6.28
C LEU A 458 -2.00 -14.28 7.69
N ALA A 459 -1.68 -13.53 8.75
CA ALA A 459 -2.03 -13.92 10.12
C ALA A 459 -3.55 -14.08 10.30
N LEU A 460 -4.35 -13.12 9.81
CA LEU A 460 -5.82 -13.23 9.82
C LEU A 460 -6.33 -14.42 9.00
N ALA A 461 -5.64 -14.77 7.91
CA ALA A 461 -6.00 -15.91 7.08
C ALA A 461 -5.79 -17.26 7.80
N VAL A 462 -4.69 -17.41 8.56
CA VAL A 462 -4.34 -18.67 9.22
C VAL A 462 -4.98 -18.86 10.59
N LEU A 463 -5.39 -17.78 11.27
CA LEU A 463 -6.04 -17.87 12.58
C LEU A 463 -7.45 -18.47 12.46
N ASP A 464 -7.72 -19.56 13.15
CA ASP A 464 -9.04 -20.23 13.20
C ASP A 464 -9.97 -19.60 14.25
N LEU A 465 -10.04 -18.27 14.23
CA LEU A 465 -11.01 -17.46 14.98
C LEU A 465 -12.24 -17.15 14.11
N PRO A 466 -13.45 -17.05 14.71
CA PRO A 466 -14.66 -16.71 13.97
C PRO A 466 -14.67 -15.23 13.54
N PHE A 467 -15.45 -14.91 12.49
CA PHE A 467 -15.67 -13.52 12.06
C PHE A 467 -16.47 -12.70 13.09
N LYS A 468 -17.41 -13.34 13.78
CA LYS A 468 -18.24 -12.76 14.84
C LYS A 468 -18.00 -13.54 16.13
N ALA A 469 -17.73 -12.82 17.22
CA ALA A 469 -17.52 -13.43 18.53
C ALA A 469 -18.78 -14.18 19.01
N ALA A 470 -18.57 -15.33 19.66
CA ALA A 470 -19.65 -16.08 20.29
C ALA A 470 -19.97 -15.50 21.69
N GLU A 471 -21.18 -15.73 22.20
CA GLU A 471 -21.45 -15.46 23.61
C GLU A 471 -20.70 -16.49 24.48
N HIS A 472 -19.97 -16.00 25.49
CA HIS A 472 -19.18 -16.81 26.41
C HIS A 472 -19.86 -16.87 27.78
N ASP A 473 -19.72 -18.00 28.49
CA ASP A 473 -20.21 -18.13 29.87
C ASP A 473 -19.18 -17.52 30.82
N VAL A 474 -19.61 -16.57 31.63
CA VAL A 474 -18.76 -15.86 32.57
C VAL A 474 -19.44 -15.89 33.93
N LYS A 475 -18.76 -16.45 34.92
CA LYS A 475 -19.23 -16.54 36.30
C LYS A 475 -18.29 -15.79 37.21
N PHE A 476 -18.86 -15.04 38.13
CA PHE A 476 -18.12 -14.35 39.18
C PHE A 476 -18.46 -14.97 40.52
N ASN A 477 -17.42 -15.27 41.30
CA ASN A 477 -17.55 -15.73 42.67
C ASN A 477 -16.58 -14.91 43.53
N GLU A 478 -17.11 -13.93 44.26
CA GLU A 478 -16.30 -12.92 44.97
C GLU A 478 -15.36 -12.18 43.98
N LYS A 479 -14.04 -12.20 44.27
CA LYS A 479 -12.98 -11.62 43.42
C LYS A 479 -12.52 -12.52 42.28
N GLN A 480 -13.03 -13.75 42.21
CA GLN A 480 -12.63 -14.74 41.23
C GLN A 480 -13.56 -14.71 40.02
N MET A 481 -12.99 -14.62 38.82
CA MET A 481 -13.71 -14.76 37.57
C MET A 481 -13.42 -16.14 36.97
N THR A 482 -14.48 -16.85 36.60
CA THR A 482 -14.42 -18.05 35.77
C THR A 482 -14.96 -17.71 34.39
N PHE A 483 -14.12 -17.84 33.37
CA PHE A 483 -14.43 -17.61 31.96
C PHE A 483 -14.43 -18.94 31.22
N THR A 484 -15.55 -19.29 30.61
CA THR A 484 -15.68 -20.51 29.80
C THR A 484 -16.03 -20.11 28.37
N PRO A 485 -15.08 -20.20 27.42
CA PRO A 485 -15.32 -19.71 26.07
C PRO A 485 -16.11 -20.71 25.23
N THR A 486 -17.09 -20.21 24.49
CA THR A 486 -17.79 -20.93 23.41
C THR A 486 -17.02 -20.85 22.08
N GLY A 487 -15.76 -21.29 22.07
CA GLY A 487 -14.84 -21.23 20.93
C GLY A 487 -13.38 -21.08 21.36
N PRO A 488 -12.41 -21.13 20.44
CA PRO A 488 -11.01 -20.83 20.75
C PRO A 488 -10.84 -19.33 21.05
N VAL A 489 -10.15 -19.01 22.15
CA VAL A 489 -9.89 -17.63 22.58
C VAL A 489 -8.44 -17.48 23.03
N VAL A 490 -7.81 -16.37 22.68
CA VAL A 490 -6.51 -15.97 23.26
C VAL A 490 -6.76 -14.91 24.33
N VAL A 491 -6.26 -15.14 25.53
CA VAL A 491 -6.44 -14.26 26.68
C VAL A 491 -5.10 -13.63 27.04
N PHE A 492 -5.06 -12.31 27.04
CA PHE A 492 -3.96 -11.52 27.59
C PHE A 492 -4.35 -11.13 29.00
N HIS A 493 -3.51 -11.49 29.98
CA HIS A 493 -3.79 -11.14 31.35
C HIS A 493 -2.53 -10.85 32.16
N GLU A 494 -2.67 -9.90 33.07
CA GLU A 494 -1.63 -9.51 34.01
C GLU A 494 -2.17 -9.79 35.40
N GLU A 495 -1.57 -10.75 36.12
CA GLU A 495 -2.00 -11.11 37.47
C GLU A 495 -0.81 -11.36 38.41
N ILE A 496 -1.08 -11.28 39.71
CA ILE A 496 -0.09 -11.52 40.76
C ILE A 496 -0.07 -13.03 41.07
N ARG A 497 1.03 -13.70 40.76
CA ARG A 497 1.22 -15.14 41.04
C ARG A 497 2.36 -15.39 42.01
N PRO A 498 2.30 -16.49 42.81
CA PRO A 498 3.45 -16.94 43.57
C PRO A 498 4.67 -17.16 42.66
N ALA A 499 5.85 -16.80 43.14
CA ALA A 499 7.14 -17.00 42.50
C ALA A 499 8.10 -17.68 43.46
N ASP A 500 9.15 -18.30 42.94
CA ASP A 500 10.17 -18.94 43.76
C ASP A 500 11.12 -17.91 44.38
N ALA A 501 11.52 -18.15 45.63
CA ALA A 501 12.46 -17.31 46.35
C ALA A 501 13.88 -17.47 45.79
N PRO A 502 14.61 -16.38 45.49
CA PRO A 502 16.07 -16.42 45.48
C PRO A 502 16.59 -16.49 46.93
N ASP A 503 17.58 -17.34 47.18
CA ASP A 503 18.17 -17.51 48.52
C ASP A 503 18.70 -16.19 49.11
N GLY A 504 18.30 -15.93 50.35
CA GLY A 504 18.20 -14.59 50.91
C GLY A 504 19.41 -13.99 51.63
N ASN A 505 19.35 -12.65 51.70
CA ASN A 505 19.78 -11.76 52.79
C ASN A 505 21.28 -11.42 52.96
N ASN A 506 21.87 -10.79 51.96
CA ASN A 506 23.18 -10.14 52.07
C ASN A 506 23.07 -8.61 51.85
N LYS A 507 23.58 -7.81 52.79
CA LYS A 507 23.59 -6.33 52.70
C LYS A 507 24.59 -5.79 51.68
N VAL A 508 25.52 -6.62 51.24
CA VAL A 508 26.44 -6.43 50.12
C VAL A 508 26.62 -7.81 49.49
N LEU A 509 26.33 -7.96 48.19
CA LEU A 509 26.53 -9.23 47.48
C LEU A 509 27.94 -9.24 46.88
N VAL A 510 28.60 -10.39 46.94
CA VAL A 510 29.89 -10.61 46.30
C VAL A 510 29.86 -11.89 45.49
N SER A 511 30.26 -11.80 44.22
CA SER A 511 30.56 -12.98 43.40
C SER A 511 32.01 -12.96 42.95
N GLN A 512 32.58 -14.15 42.80
CA GLN A 512 33.94 -14.37 42.36
C GLN A 512 33.93 -15.45 41.29
N ASN A 513 34.30 -15.10 40.06
CA ASN A 513 34.32 -16.00 38.93
C ASN A 513 35.68 -15.93 38.20
N PHE A 514 36.11 -17.04 37.59
CA PHE A 514 37.38 -17.14 36.89
C PHE A 514 37.16 -17.42 35.40
N TYR A 515 37.94 -16.81 34.52
CA TYR A 515 37.86 -17.01 33.08
C TYR A 515 39.25 -17.07 32.45
N LYS A 516 39.36 -17.70 31.27
CA LYS A 516 40.60 -17.73 30.50
C LYS A 516 40.74 -16.44 29.70
N ASN A 517 41.89 -15.79 29.79
CA ASN A 517 42.11 -14.50 29.14
C ASN A 517 42.08 -14.66 27.60
N GLY A 518 41.19 -13.93 26.93
CA GLY A 518 40.93 -14.04 25.50
C GLY A 518 39.72 -14.92 25.12
N GLU A 519 39.16 -15.68 26.06
CA GLU A 519 37.98 -16.56 25.87
C GLU A 519 36.89 -16.23 26.91
N ARG A 520 36.62 -14.92 27.10
CA ARG A 520 35.72 -14.43 28.16
C ARG A 520 34.25 -14.77 27.94
N HIS A 521 33.81 -14.87 26.69
CA HIS A 521 32.39 -15.03 26.36
C HIS A 521 32.16 -16.26 25.49
N ARG A 522 31.00 -16.89 25.65
CA ARG A 522 30.40 -17.86 24.75
C ARG A 522 29.02 -17.35 24.31
N THR A 523 28.52 -17.84 23.19
CA THR A 523 27.17 -17.47 22.73
C THR A 523 26.17 -18.53 23.16
N GLU A 524 25.09 -18.12 23.81
CA GLU A 524 23.91 -18.95 24.11
C GLU A 524 22.65 -18.16 23.74
N LEU A 525 21.76 -18.73 22.91
CA LEU A 525 20.52 -18.08 22.45
C LEU A 525 20.75 -16.68 21.85
N GLY A 526 21.83 -16.51 21.07
CA GLY A 526 22.19 -15.23 20.46
C GLY A 526 22.78 -14.19 21.44
N GLU A 527 22.84 -14.48 22.74
CA GLU A 527 23.43 -13.61 23.75
C GLU A 527 24.87 -14.01 24.08
N GLN A 528 25.72 -13.02 24.35
CA GLN A 528 27.09 -13.24 24.84
C GLN A 528 27.03 -13.48 26.35
N VAL A 529 27.24 -14.73 26.76
CA VAL A 529 27.28 -15.16 28.15
C VAL A 529 28.73 -15.34 28.59
N ASP A 530 29.07 -15.01 29.84
CA ASP A 530 30.42 -15.22 30.37
C ASP A 530 30.81 -16.72 30.40
N ASN A 531 32.02 -17.02 29.93
CA ASN A 531 32.59 -18.35 29.84
C ASN A 531 33.55 -18.60 31.01
N PHE A 532 32.98 -18.92 32.17
CA PHE A 532 33.76 -19.15 33.40
C PHE A 532 34.35 -20.57 33.47
N VAL A 533 35.57 -20.67 33.99
CA VAL A 533 36.30 -21.91 34.21
C VAL A 533 36.10 -22.35 35.66
N THR A 534 35.52 -23.53 35.87
CA THR A 534 35.23 -24.08 37.21
C THR A 534 35.99 -25.36 37.56
N ASP A 535 36.46 -26.10 36.55
CA ASP A 535 37.12 -27.41 36.71
C ASP A 535 38.66 -27.27 36.67
N GLU A 536 39.26 -27.37 35.48
CA GLU A 536 40.72 -27.46 35.30
C GLU A 536 41.34 -26.14 34.80
N PHE A 537 42.53 -25.84 35.31
CA PHE A 537 43.32 -24.68 34.93
C PHE A 537 44.66 -25.12 34.33
N LEU A 538 45.17 -24.41 33.34
CA LEU A 538 46.39 -24.76 32.63
C LEU A 538 47.58 -23.96 33.12
N ILE A 539 48.74 -24.61 33.21
CA ILE A 539 50.00 -23.88 33.38
C ILE A 539 50.27 -22.97 32.17
N HIS A 540 51.03 -21.90 32.39
CA HIS A 540 51.44 -20.94 31.36
C HIS A 540 50.28 -20.27 30.58
N THR A 541 49.04 -20.41 31.08
CA THR A 541 47.85 -19.76 30.53
C THR A 541 47.42 -18.64 31.46
N VAL A 542 47.12 -17.47 30.91
CA VAL A 542 46.67 -16.32 31.70
C VAL A 542 45.18 -16.46 32.00
N TYR A 543 44.83 -16.34 33.27
CA TYR A 543 43.46 -16.32 33.76
C TYR A 543 43.14 -14.95 34.36
N GLY A 544 41.88 -14.55 34.25
CA GLY A 544 41.30 -13.41 34.96
C GLY A 544 40.36 -13.88 36.05
N CYS A 545 40.32 -13.16 37.17
CA CYS A 545 39.26 -13.26 38.17
C CYS A 545 38.41 -12.01 38.09
N GLU A 546 37.10 -12.18 37.85
CA GLU A 546 36.10 -11.14 38.02
C GLU A 546 35.53 -11.20 39.44
N VAL A 547 35.55 -10.06 40.11
CA VAL A 547 34.95 -9.86 41.43
C VAL A 547 33.86 -8.82 41.28
N VAL A 548 32.61 -9.21 41.51
CA VAL A 548 31.47 -8.31 41.41
C VAL A 548 30.96 -8.00 42.81
N ILE A 549 30.94 -6.72 43.17
CA ILE A 549 30.40 -6.23 44.44
C ILE A 549 29.13 -5.44 44.16
N THR A 550 28.01 -5.85 44.74
CA THR A 550 26.73 -5.15 44.60
C THR A 550 26.30 -4.57 45.94
N ASN A 551 25.95 -3.29 45.96
CA ASN A 551 25.31 -2.63 47.09
C ASN A 551 23.80 -2.53 46.87
N PRO A 552 22.98 -3.49 47.34
CA PRO A 552 21.53 -3.43 47.20
C PRO A 552 20.87 -2.44 48.17
N THR A 553 21.62 -1.65 48.95
CA THR A 553 21.06 -0.76 49.98
C THR A 553 20.91 0.69 49.50
N SER A 554 20.00 1.44 50.12
CA SER A 554 19.80 2.88 49.87
C SER A 554 20.92 3.78 50.40
N THR A 555 21.99 3.21 50.95
CA THR A 555 23.10 3.95 51.58
C THR A 555 24.42 3.65 50.88
N ARG A 556 25.21 4.69 50.62
CA ARG A 556 26.56 4.56 50.05
C ARG A 556 27.43 3.73 50.99
N GLN A 557 28.07 2.68 50.46
CA GLN A 557 28.96 1.81 51.22
C GLN A 557 30.42 2.12 50.88
N LYS A 558 31.20 2.50 51.90
CA LYS A 558 32.66 2.59 51.79
C LYS A 558 33.26 1.26 52.19
N LEU A 559 33.83 0.54 51.24
CA LEU A 559 34.26 -0.84 51.40
C LEU A 559 35.76 -0.98 51.15
N SER A 560 36.39 -1.89 51.87
CA SER A 560 37.71 -2.41 51.56
C SER A 560 37.58 -3.85 51.08
N VAL A 561 37.97 -4.11 49.83
CA VAL A 561 37.90 -5.41 49.18
C VAL A 561 39.31 -5.99 49.13
N LEU A 562 39.55 -7.04 49.90
CA LEU A 562 40.81 -7.77 49.89
C LEU A 562 40.73 -8.89 48.85
N VAL A 563 41.64 -8.86 47.89
CA VAL A 563 41.83 -9.93 46.91
C VAL A 563 43.25 -10.47 47.02
N GLN A 564 43.40 -11.75 46.70
CA GLN A 564 44.68 -12.42 46.57
C GLN A 564 44.66 -13.22 45.27
N ILE A 565 45.78 -13.27 44.54
CA ILE A 565 45.92 -14.23 43.45
C ILE A 565 46.02 -15.65 44.03
N PRO A 566 45.69 -16.70 43.28
CA PRO A 566 45.75 -18.06 43.81
C PRO A 566 47.14 -18.44 44.33
N GLN A 567 47.17 -19.28 45.36
CA GLN A 567 48.42 -19.81 45.90
C GLN A 567 49.20 -20.50 44.78
N GLY A 568 50.51 -20.24 44.67
CA GLY A 568 51.35 -20.81 43.62
C GLY A 568 51.25 -20.12 42.25
N ALA A 569 50.32 -19.18 42.05
CA ALA A 569 50.23 -18.38 40.83
C ALA A 569 51.18 -17.16 40.85
N LEU A 570 51.46 -16.62 39.67
CA LEU A 570 52.22 -15.39 39.46
C LEU A 570 51.31 -14.30 38.88
N PRO A 571 51.38 -13.06 39.38
CA PRO A 571 50.53 -11.98 38.89
C PRO A 571 51.01 -11.50 37.51
N VAL A 572 50.07 -11.12 36.65
CA VAL A 572 50.35 -10.52 35.34
C VAL A 572 49.48 -9.29 35.10
N ALA A 573 49.73 -8.57 34.01
CA ALA A 573 48.98 -7.37 33.62
C ALA A 573 48.90 -6.29 34.73
N GLY A 574 49.97 -6.13 35.51
CA GLY A 574 50.04 -5.14 36.60
C GLY A 574 49.28 -5.55 37.88
N SER A 575 48.82 -6.80 37.98
CA SER A 575 48.21 -7.34 39.20
C SER A 575 49.24 -7.46 40.34
N GLN A 576 48.77 -7.46 41.58
CA GLN A 576 49.61 -7.69 42.77
C GLN A 576 49.21 -9.01 43.41
N THR A 577 50.15 -9.65 44.12
CA THR A 577 49.91 -10.94 44.79
C THR A 577 48.78 -10.87 45.80
N THR A 578 48.75 -9.82 46.61
CA THR A 578 47.65 -9.47 47.50
C THR A 578 47.40 -7.98 47.37
N ARG A 579 46.13 -7.59 47.23
CA ARG A 579 45.75 -6.18 47.07
C ARG A 579 44.46 -5.90 47.82
N THR A 580 44.43 -4.77 48.52
CA THR A 580 43.20 -4.21 49.06
C THR A 580 42.75 -3.06 48.18
N PHE A 581 41.54 -3.12 47.67
CA PHE A 581 40.88 -2.02 46.97
C PHE A 581 39.99 -1.28 47.96
N HIS A 582 40.17 0.04 48.06
CA HIS A 582 39.21 0.89 48.75
C HIS A 582 38.24 1.43 47.71
N ILE A 583 36.98 1.04 47.82
CA ILE A 583 35.93 1.39 46.86
C ILE A 583 34.75 2.03 47.59
N ASP A 584 34.17 3.03 46.95
CA ASP A 584 32.92 3.63 47.38
C ASP A 584 31.82 3.13 46.44
N VAL A 585 30.96 2.23 46.91
CA VAL A 585 29.85 1.68 46.13
C VAL A 585 28.59 2.48 46.45
N GLU A 586 28.09 3.22 45.45
CA GLU A 586 26.87 4.03 45.59
C GLU A 586 25.63 3.16 45.91
N PRO A 587 24.53 3.76 46.43
CA PRO A 587 23.28 3.05 46.60
C PRO A 587 22.79 2.37 45.32
N TYR A 588 22.35 1.12 45.42
CA TYR A 588 21.83 0.32 44.30
C TYR A 588 22.79 0.19 43.10
N TYR A 589 24.10 0.19 43.37
CA TYR A 589 25.15 0.13 42.35
C TYR A 589 25.97 -1.15 42.44
N THR A 590 26.46 -1.60 41.29
CA THR A 590 27.35 -2.77 41.15
C THR A 590 28.70 -2.31 40.64
N GLN A 591 29.78 -2.71 41.32
CA GLN A 591 31.15 -2.41 40.93
C GLN A 591 31.91 -3.70 40.64
N LYS A 592 32.57 -3.73 39.48
CA LYS A 592 33.44 -4.83 39.05
C LYS A 592 34.91 -4.52 39.35
N LEU A 593 35.64 -5.53 39.83
CA LEU A 593 37.09 -5.51 40.00
C LEU A 593 37.67 -6.74 39.32
N GLU A 594 38.80 -6.57 38.64
CA GLU A 594 39.48 -7.66 37.94
C GLU A 594 40.96 -7.72 38.30
N TYR A 595 41.50 -8.92 38.34
CA TYR A 595 42.93 -9.17 38.44
C TYR A 595 43.31 -10.42 37.64
N HIS A 596 44.57 -10.48 37.21
CA HIS A 596 45.07 -11.49 36.28
C HIS A 596 46.29 -12.22 36.83
N PHE A 597 46.37 -13.51 36.56
CA PHE A 597 47.45 -14.38 37.03
C PHE A 597 47.68 -15.56 36.06
N TYR A 598 48.78 -16.27 36.22
CA TYR A 598 49.00 -17.57 35.59
C TYR A 598 49.69 -18.53 36.55
N PHE A 599 49.57 -19.84 36.30
CA PHE A 599 50.26 -20.86 37.08
C PHE A 599 51.54 -21.33 36.39
N PRO A 600 52.70 -21.34 37.07
CA PRO A 600 53.95 -21.85 36.52
C PRO A 600 54.11 -23.38 36.65
N ALA A 601 53.31 -24.04 37.49
CA ALA A 601 53.40 -25.49 37.75
C ALA A 601 52.01 -26.08 38.04
N ALA A 602 51.85 -27.38 37.76
CA ALA A 602 50.63 -28.14 38.02
C ALA A 602 50.53 -28.55 39.50
N ALA A 603 49.38 -28.31 40.13
CA ALA A 603 49.07 -28.65 41.51
C ALA A 603 47.60 -28.35 41.84
N ASP A 604 47.09 -28.96 42.91
CA ASP A 604 45.84 -28.53 43.56
C ASP A 604 46.16 -27.43 44.58
N LEU A 605 45.60 -26.24 44.35
CA LEU A 605 46.01 -25.02 45.05
C LEU A 605 44.78 -24.34 45.64
N ALA A 606 44.74 -24.26 46.97
CA ALA A 606 43.67 -23.55 47.67
C ALA A 606 43.72 -22.05 47.35
N HIS A 607 42.55 -21.46 47.15
CA HIS A 607 42.40 -20.03 46.89
C HIS A 607 41.83 -19.31 48.10
N PHE A 608 42.39 -18.15 48.41
CA PHE A 608 41.82 -17.28 49.41
C PHE A 608 40.63 -16.51 48.81
N PRO A 609 39.39 -16.71 49.32
CA PRO A 609 38.23 -16.06 48.76
C PRO A 609 38.28 -14.54 48.95
N VAL A 610 37.57 -13.80 48.08
CA VAL A 610 37.46 -12.35 48.24
C VAL A 610 36.78 -12.02 49.56
N HIS A 611 37.38 -11.11 50.33
CA HIS A 611 36.83 -10.61 51.58
C HIS A 611 36.45 -9.13 51.45
N ILE A 612 35.25 -8.78 51.87
CA ILE A 612 34.76 -7.41 51.91
C ILE A 612 34.62 -6.98 53.36
N ALA A 613 35.29 -5.89 53.71
CA ALA A 613 35.20 -5.29 55.03
C ALA A 613 34.74 -3.83 54.97
N ARG A 614 34.11 -3.38 56.05
CA ARG A 614 33.73 -1.98 56.29
C ARG A 614 34.20 -1.58 57.68
N ASN A 615 34.95 -0.47 57.77
CA ASN A 615 35.58 -0.03 59.02
C ASN A 615 36.36 -1.17 59.70
N GLU A 616 37.16 -1.91 58.92
CA GLU A 616 38.00 -3.03 59.38
C GLU A 616 37.23 -4.25 59.92
N LYS A 617 35.89 -4.30 59.76
CA LYS A 617 35.06 -5.48 60.08
C LYS A 617 34.61 -6.18 58.80
N LEU A 618 34.85 -7.49 58.70
CA LEU A 618 34.35 -8.33 57.61
C LEU A 618 32.82 -8.30 57.57
N ILE A 619 32.25 -8.08 56.40
CA ILE A 619 30.80 -8.01 56.18
C ILE A 619 30.29 -8.99 55.12
N ALA A 620 31.14 -9.44 54.19
CA ALA A 620 30.83 -10.45 53.19
C ALA A 620 32.13 -11.12 52.71
N ALA A 621 32.05 -12.35 52.25
CA ALA A 621 33.14 -13.07 51.60
C ALA A 621 32.59 -13.97 50.49
N ALA A 622 33.40 -14.24 49.48
CA ALA A 622 33.10 -15.27 48.48
C ALA A 622 33.29 -16.68 49.07
N GLU A 623 32.76 -17.70 48.42
CA GLU A 623 32.98 -19.10 48.79
C GLU A 623 34.45 -19.51 48.55
N PRO A 624 35.06 -20.33 49.42
CA PRO A 624 36.39 -20.87 49.18
C PRO A 624 36.44 -21.69 47.88
N PHE A 625 37.53 -21.54 47.13
CA PHE A 625 37.74 -22.24 45.85
C PHE A 625 39.08 -22.99 45.85
N THR A 626 39.17 -24.11 45.13
CA THR A 626 40.43 -24.85 44.94
C THR A 626 40.70 -24.96 43.44
N PHE A 627 41.88 -24.50 43.01
CA PHE A 627 42.30 -24.61 41.62
C PHE A 627 42.94 -25.96 41.35
N HIS A 628 42.36 -26.72 40.41
CA HIS A 628 42.95 -27.94 39.87
C HIS A 628 43.82 -27.59 38.65
N VAL A 629 45.13 -27.37 38.86
CA VAL A 629 46.04 -26.91 37.81
C VAL A 629 46.79 -28.09 37.17
N VAL A 630 46.68 -28.23 35.86
CA VAL A 630 47.26 -29.32 35.07
C VAL A 630 48.19 -28.79 33.96
N GLN A 631 49.15 -29.62 33.54
CA GLN A 631 50.09 -29.27 32.48
C GLN A 631 49.46 -29.33 31.08
N GLN A 632 48.55 -30.29 30.88
CA GLN A 632 47.71 -30.42 29.71
C GLN A 632 46.29 -30.69 30.24
N PRO A 633 45.23 -30.17 29.59
CA PRO A 633 43.86 -30.45 30.02
C PRO A 633 43.69 -31.96 30.04
N SER A 634 43.30 -32.52 31.19
CA SER A 634 42.96 -33.95 31.26
C SER A 634 41.57 -34.20 30.67
N LYS A 635 40.75 -33.14 30.62
CA LYS A 635 39.50 -33.05 29.87
C LYS A 635 39.64 -32.07 28.72
N VAL A 636 39.87 -32.56 27.51
CA VAL A 636 39.53 -31.78 26.31
C VAL A 636 38.00 -31.73 26.27
N ASP A 637 37.40 -30.56 26.03
CA ASP A 637 35.96 -30.49 25.78
C ASP A 637 35.67 -31.14 24.43
N THR A 638 35.53 -32.46 24.46
CA THR A 638 35.25 -33.30 23.30
C THR A 638 33.86 -33.03 22.74
N ASN A 639 33.02 -32.25 23.42
CA ASN A 639 31.66 -31.91 23.00
C ASN A 639 31.59 -30.53 22.34
N SER A 640 32.70 -29.78 22.23
CA SER A 640 32.71 -28.51 21.51
C SER A 640 32.74 -28.70 19.99
N TRP A 641 32.09 -27.80 19.24
CA TRP A 641 32.21 -27.79 17.76
C TRP A 641 33.67 -27.65 17.31
N ASP A 642 34.45 -26.89 18.07
CA ASP A 642 35.87 -26.68 17.81
C ASP A 642 36.67 -27.97 17.82
N TYR A 643 36.40 -28.85 18.79
CA TYR A 643 37.00 -30.17 18.86
C TYR A 643 36.40 -31.14 17.83
N ILE A 644 35.07 -31.26 17.79
CA ILE A 644 34.37 -32.21 16.91
C ILE A 644 34.69 -31.96 15.44
N SER A 645 34.68 -30.70 14.98
CA SER A 645 34.98 -30.36 13.59
C SER A 645 36.39 -30.80 13.16
N GLN A 646 37.39 -30.69 14.04
CA GLN A 646 38.79 -30.98 13.72
C GLN A 646 39.22 -32.42 14.02
N ASN A 647 38.77 -32.97 15.15
CA ASN A 647 39.27 -34.23 15.69
C ASN A 647 38.22 -35.35 15.70
N GLY A 648 36.92 -35.02 15.60
CA GLY A 648 35.85 -36.00 15.59
C GLY A 648 35.88 -36.92 14.36
N SER A 649 35.33 -38.11 14.51
CA SER A 649 34.98 -39.00 13.40
C SER A 649 33.86 -38.39 12.55
N LEU A 650 33.69 -38.88 11.32
CA LEU A 650 32.57 -38.43 10.46
C LEU A 650 31.21 -38.63 11.15
N ALA A 651 31.03 -39.74 11.86
CA ALA A 651 29.80 -40.04 12.59
C ALA A 651 29.54 -39.03 13.72
N GLU A 652 30.56 -38.65 14.49
CA GLU A 652 30.45 -37.64 15.54
C GLU A 652 30.12 -36.25 14.96
N VAL A 653 30.73 -35.88 13.82
CA VAL A 653 30.40 -34.62 13.12
C VAL A 653 28.95 -34.61 12.67
N VAL A 654 28.48 -35.70 12.05
CA VAL A 654 27.08 -35.84 11.61
C VAL A 654 26.12 -35.75 12.79
N GLN A 655 26.37 -36.49 13.86
CA GLN A 655 25.56 -36.45 15.07
C GLN A 655 25.49 -35.04 15.67
N PHE A 656 26.59 -34.29 15.62
CA PHE A 656 26.65 -32.92 16.11
C PHE A 656 25.76 -31.99 15.26
N LEU A 657 25.90 -32.04 13.94
CA LEU A 657 25.06 -31.29 12.99
C LEU A 657 23.57 -31.64 13.12
N GLU A 658 23.26 -32.90 13.43
CA GLU A 658 21.89 -33.36 13.64
C GLU A 658 21.27 -32.86 14.95
N THR A 659 22.05 -32.53 15.97
CA THR A 659 21.54 -32.24 17.33
C THR A 659 21.62 -30.77 17.71
N HIS A 660 22.59 -30.02 17.18
CA HIS A 660 22.83 -28.63 17.54
C HIS A 660 22.24 -27.65 16.53
N ASN A 661 22.15 -26.37 16.94
CA ASN A 661 21.79 -25.27 16.04
C ASN A 661 22.93 -25.05 15.04
N ILE A 662 22.72 -25.45 13.78
CA ILE A 662 23.77 -25.39 12.75
C ILE A 662 24.11 -23.95 12.38
N HIS A 663 23.18 -23.02 12.52
CA HIS A 663 23.40 -21.62 12.15
C HIS A 663 24.40 -20.90 13.06
N GLU A 664 24.69 -21.43 14.25
CA GLU A 664 25.73 -20.95 15.16
C GLU A 664 27.14 -21.46 14.79
N LEU A 665 27.22 -22.48 13.93
CA LEU A 665 28.45 -23.21 13.66
C LEU A 665 29.21 -22.59 12.49
N ASN A 666 30.53 -22.43 12.65
CA ASN A 666 31.41 -22.18 11.52
C ASN A 666 31.64 -23.49 10.73
N LEU A 667 30.84 -23.70 9.68
CA LEU A 667 30.90 -24.87 8.81
C LEU A 667 32.20 -24.99 7.99
N ASP A 668 32.95 -23.90 7.77
CA ASP A 668 34.22 -23.97 7.02
C ASP A 668 35.27 -24.83 7.75
N ARG A 669 35.12 -25.00 9.07
CA ARG A 669 36.00 -25.86 9.88
C ARG A 669 36.03 -27.32 9.41
N ILE A 670 34.97 -27.81 8.76
CA ILE A 670 34.91 -29.17 8.23
C ILE A 670 35.21 -29.25 6.72
N ALA A 671 35.56 -28.13 6.07
CA ALA A 671 35.79 -28.10 4.63
C ALA A 671 36.88 -29.07 4.16
N TRP A 672 37.95 -29.25 4.95
CA TRP A 672 39.03 -30.19 4.60
C TRP A 672 38.53 -31.64 4.47
N ARG A 673 37.48 -32.03 5.22
CA ARG A 673 36.88 -33.37 5.17
C ARG A 673 36.14 -33.61 3.86
N MET A 674 35.63 -32.55 3.23
CA MET A 674 34.86 -32.64 1.99
C MET A 674 35.70 -33.10 0.79
N HIS A 675 37.03 -33.19 0.91
CA HIS A 675 37.88 -33.88 -0.08
C HIS A 675 37.57 -35.38 -0.16
N ASP A 676 37.15 -35.99 0.94
CA ASP A 676 36.71 -37.38 0.97
C ASP A 676 35.28 -37.48 0.40
N ARG A 677 35.08 -38.42 -0.52
CA ARG A 677 33.80 -38.58 -1.21
C ARG A 677 32.68 -39.01 -0.28
N ASN A 678 32.96 -39.90 0.68
CA ASN A 678 31.96 -40.42 1.62
C ASN A 678 31.51 -39.33 2.60
N ALA A 679 32.44 -38.51 3.10
CA ALA A 679 32.10 -37.33 3.90
C ALA A 679 31.23 -36.35 3.12
N PHE A 680 31.57 -36.05 1.87
CA PHE A 680 30.78 -35.17 1.00
C PHE A 680 29.36 -35.71 0.77
N ASP A 681 29.23 -36.98 0.38
CA ASP A 681 27.94 -37.62 0.10
C ASP A 681 27.06 -37.78 1.35
N THR A 682 27.64 -37.67 2.55
CA THR A 682 26.90 -37.71 3.83
C THR A 682 26.50 -36.31 4.31
N ILE A 683 27.42 -35.35 4.29
CA ILE A 683 27.24 -34.02 4.89
C ILE A 683 26.35 -33.12 4.02
N ILE A 684 26.51 -33.14 2.69
CA ILE A 684 25.74 -32.27 1.79
C ILE A 684 24.23 -32.57 1.88
N PRO A 685 23.76 -33.83 1.79
CA PRO A 685 22.35 -34.13 1.95
C PRO A 685 21.81 -33.78 3.34
N LEU A 686 22.59 -34.00 4.41
CA LEU A 686 22.19 -33.63 5.77
C LEU A 686 21.95 -32.12 5.91
N LEU A 687 22.88 -31.30 5.41
CA LEU A 687 22.76 -29.85 5.45
C LEU A 687 21.58 -29.36 4.59
N ALA A 688 21.38 -29.96 3.41
CA ALA A 688 20.20 -29.68 2.57
C ALA A 688 18.89 -30.02 3.30
N GLN A 689 18.82 -31.17 3.99
CA GLN A 689 17.67 -31.59 4.81
C GLN A 689 17.43 -30.67 6.01
N ARG A 690 18.47 -30.01 6.52
CA ARG A 690 18.37 -29.01 7.60
C ARG A 690 18.12 -27.59 7.06
N HIS A 691 17.92 -27.46 5.74
CA HIS A 691 17.77 -26.21 5.00
C HIS A 691 18.94 -25.22 5.23
N VAL A 692 20.16 -25.74 5.34
CA VAL A 692 21.38 -24.94 5.51
C VAL A 692 22.27 -25.10 4.28
N TYR A 693 22.66 -23.98 3.70
CA TYR A 693 23.62 -23.93 2.59
C TYR A 693 24.97 -23.39 3.08
N SER A 694 26.06 -24.04 2.67
CA SER A 694 27.43 -23.51 2.85
C SER A 694 28.13 -23.43 1.51
N HIS A 695 28.48 -22.20 1.10
CA HIS A 695 29.14 -21.96 -0.19
C HIS A 695 30.46 -22.74 -0.33
N THR A 696 31.27 -22.77 0.73
CA THR A 696 32.54 -23.49 0.76
C THR A 696 32.33 -25.01 0.62
N LEU A 697 31.44 -25.60 1.41
CA LEU A 697 31.22 -27.05 1.39
C LEU A 697 30.62 -27.52 0.07
N TRP A 698 29.68 -26.76 -0.51
CA TRP A 698 29.09 -27.08 -1.81
C TRP A 698 30.07 -26.94 -2.98
N SER A 699 31.11 -26.10 -2.88
CA SER A 699 32.13 -25.96 -3.93
C SER A 699 32.87 -27.27 -4.24
N TYR A 700 32.99 -28.18 -3.26
CA TYR A 700 33.57 -29.51 -3.42
C TYR A 700 32.78 -30.42 -4.36
N ALA A 701 31.55 -30.05 -4.71
CA ALA A 701 30.80 -30.74 -5.75
C ALA A 701 31.53 -30.75 -7.10
N LEU A 702 32.33 -29.72 -7.38
CA LEU A 702 33.16 -29.63 -8.59
C LEU A 702 34.29 -30.66 -8.55
N LEU A 703 34.93 -30.85 -7.39
CA LEU A 703 35.98 -31.87 -7.20
C LEU A 703 35.42 -33.28 -7.43
N HIS A 704 34.23 -33.55 -6.90
CA HIS A 704 33.59 -34.87 -6.96
C HIS A 704 32.80 -35.13 -8.25
N ASN A 705 32.74 -34.17 -9.16
CA ASN A 705 31.89 -34.20 -10.36
C ASN A 705 30.42 -34.51 -10.03
N ALA A 706 29.91 -33.93 -8.94
CA ALA A 706 28.55 -34.12 -8.45
C ALA A 706 27.61 -33.07 -9.05
N ALA A 707 27.01 -33.36 -10.20
CA ALA A 707 26.28 -32.38 -11.01
C ALA A 707 25.12 -31.67 -10.28
N GLY A 708 24.36 -32.38 -9.42
CA GLY A 708 23.27 -31.79 -8.64
C GLY A 708 23.77 -30.72 -7.65
N PRO A 709 24.61 -31.08 -6.66
CA PRO A 709 25.21 -30.10 -5.76
C PRO A 709 26.04 -29.02 -6.45
N ALA A 710 26.71 -29.34 -7.57
CA ALA A 710 27.46 -28.36 -8.35
C ALA A 710 26.54 -27.31 -8.99
N ARG A 711 25.33 -27.70 -9.40
CA ARG A 711 24.31 -26.76 -9.87
C ARG A 711 23.90 -25.82 -8.75
N GLU A 712 23.58 -26.35 -7.56
CA GLU A 712 23.23 -25.51 -6.40
C GLU A 712 24.36 -24.54 -6.03
N PHE A 713 25.60 -24.99 -6.04
CA PHE A 713 26.77 -24.14 -5.83
C PHE A 713 26.80 -22.96 -6.82
N LEU A 714 26.69 -23.26 -8.12
CA LEU A 714 26.75 -22.26 -9.18
C LEU A 714 25.55 -21.30 -9.15
N GLN A 715 24.37 -21.75 -8.69
CA GLN A 715 23.21 -20.87 -8.52
C GLN A 715 23.46 -19.77 -7.48
N HIS A 716 24.18 -20.09 -6.39
CA HIS A 716 24.57 -19.15 -5.34
C HIS A 716 25.82 -18.32 -5.68
N ALA A 717 26.59 -18.71 -6.71
CA ALA A 717 27.79 -18.00 -7.14
C ALA A 717 27.43 -16.75 -7.97
N GLN A 718 26.99 -15.69 -7.29
CA GLN A 718 26.43 -14.49 -7.94
C GLN A 718 27.42 -13.82 -8.92
N ASN A 719 28.72 -13.87 -8.64
CA ASN A 719 29.75 -13.39 -9.57
C ASN A 719 29.72 -14.13 -10.91
N VAL A 720 29.64 -15.47 -10.88
CA VAL A 720 29.56 -16.30 -12.09
C VAL A 720 28.25 -16.02 -12.83
N VAL A 721 27.13 -15.96 -12.10
CA VAL A 721 25.81 -15.67 -12.68
C VAL A 721 25.80 -14.30 -13.37
N ASN A 722 26.35 -13.28 -12.72
CA ASN A 722 26.39 -11.92 -13.27
C ASN A 722 27.29 -11.81 -14.50
N GLU A 723 28.42 -12.52 -14.52
CA GLU A 723 29.30 -12.58 -15.71
C GLU A 723 28.63 -13.26 -16.90
N LEU A 724 27.77 -14.26 -16.63
CA LEU A 724 26.97 -14.94 -17.66
C LEU A 724 25.83 -14.05 -18.20
N GLY A 725 25.25 -13.18 -17.35
CA GLY A 725 24.55 -11.95 -17.75
C GLY A 725 23.23 -12.08 -18.52
N GLY A 726 22.65 -13.28 -18.59
CA GLY A 726 21.39 -13.56 -19.31
C GLY A 726 20.85 -14.96 -19.08
N ARG A 727 19.73 -15.28 -19.74
CA ARG A 727 19.11 -16.61 -19.68
C ARG A 727 20.08 -17.70 -20.16
N ILE A 728 20.27 -18.74 -19.36
CA ILE A 728 21.13 -19.88 -19.72
C ILE A 728 20.45 -21.15 -19.25
N GLN A 729 20.39 -22.17 -20.12
CA GLN A 729 19.99 -23.51 -19.74
C GLN A 729 21.11 -24.49 -20.10
N SER A 730 21.66 -25.15 -19.08
CA SER A 730 22.70 -26.17 -19.24
C SER A 730 22.59 -27.24 -18.16
N SER A 731 23.40 -28.29 -18.26
CA SER A 731 23.42 -29.36 -17.25
C SER A 731 23.91 -28.89 -15.87
N LEU A 732 24.77 -27.85 -15.81
CA LEU A 732 25.40 -27.37 -14.57
C LEU A 732 24.87 -26.01 -14.10
N VAL A 733 24.34 -25.18 -14.98
CA VAL A 733 23.84 -23.83 -14.65
C VAL A 733 22.53 -23.58 -15.38
N SER A 734 21.53 -23.12 -14.64
CA SER A 734 20.24 -22.68 -15.17
C SER A 734 19.93 -21.28 -14.64
N ILE A 735 20.02 -20.26 -15.49
CA ILE A 735 19.72 -18.87 -15.12
C ILE A 735 18.38 -18.55 -15.79
N ASP A 736 17.32 -18.46 -14.99
CA ASP A 736 16.03 -17.90 -15.42
C ASP A 736 15.90 -16.47 -14.86
N PRO A 737 15.83 -15.44 -15.71
CA PRO A 737 15.63 -14.06 -15.30
C PRO A 737 14.38 -13.82 -14.45
N ILE A 738 13.31 -14.60 -14.65
CA ILE A 738 12.05 -14.50 -13.92
C ILE A 738 12.22 -15.08 -12.51
N GLU A 739 12.76 -16.30 -12.39
CA GLU A 739 13.06 -16.90 -11.06
C GLU A 739 14.04 -16.05 -10.26
N ARG A 740 15.01 -15.42 -10.95
CA ARG A 740 15.99 -14.50 -10.36
C ARG A 740 15.47 -13.08 -10.14
N ARG A 741 14.23 -12.79 -10.56
CA ARG A 741 13.56 -11.50 -10.35
C ARG A 741 14.31 -10.32 -10.99
N THR A 742 15.06 -10.61 -12.05
CA THR A 742 15.80 -9.63 -12.87
C THR A 742 15.00 -9.18 -14.09
N TYR A 743 13.87 -9.85 -14.37
CA TYR A 743 12.92 -9.49 -15.40
C TYR A 743 11.50 -9.81 -14.93
N GLN A 744 10.56 -8.91 -15.22
CA GLN A 744 9.12 -9.15 -15.12
C GLN A 744 8.45 -8.62 -16.39
N HIS A 745 7.41 -9.30 -16.84
CA HIS A 745 6.61 -8.79 -17.96
C HIS A 745 5.76 -7.61 -17.50
N LEU A 746 5.78 -6.52 -18.27
CA LEU A 746 5.00 -5.32 -18.02
C LEU A 746 4.04 -5.07 -19.17
N GLU A 747 2.83 -4.66 -18.80
CA GLU A 747 1.80 -4.23 -19.74
C GLU A 747 1.63 -2.71 -19.72
N TYR A 748 1.24 -2.14 -20.86
CA TYR A 748 1.13 -0.69 -21.07
C TYR A 748 -0.28 -0.31 -21.51
N LYS A 749 -0.98 0.46 -20.67
CA LYS A 749 -2.33 0.98 -20.97
C LYS A 749 -2.61 2.28 -20.19
N PRO A 750 -3.23 3.31 -20.80
CA PRO A 750 -3.50 3.45 -22.24
C PRO A 750 -2.22 3.77 -23.03
N LEU A 751 -2.07 3.24 -24.24
CA LEU A 751 -0.96 3.55 -25.14
C LEU A 751 -1.51 3.88 -26.52
N VAL A 752 -1.18 5.07 -27.04
CA VAL A 752 -1.52 5.49 -28.40
C VAL A 752 -0.25 5.97 -29.08
N ASN A 753 0.10 5.34 -30.20
CA ASN A 753 1.26 5.76 -30.98
C ASN A 753 0.91 6.93 -31.89
N ALA A 754 1.81 7.90 -31.99
CA ALA A 754 1.63 9.03 -32.90
C ALA A 754 1.66 8.61 -34.39
N ARG A 755 2.29 7.47 -34.73
CA ARG A 755 2.44 6.97 -36.10
C ARG A 755 2.57 5.44 -36.12
N ALA A 756 1.81 4.79 -37.01
CA ALA A 756 1.94 3.34 -37.28
C ALA A 756 3.06 3.00 -38.30
N HIS A 757 3.40 3.93 -39.20
CA HIS A 757 4.43 3.74 -40.23
C HIS A 757 5.77 4.40 -39.86
N ALA A 758 6.87 3.79 -40.31
CA ALA A 758 8.21 4.29 -40.06
C ALA A 758 8.45 5.66 -40.73
N LEU A 759 8.99 6.63 -39.98
CA LEU A 759 9.49 7.89 -40.52
C LEU A 759 11.02 7.82 -40.61
N GLY A 760 11.54 7.59 -41.82
CA GLY A 760 12.99 7.44 -42.05
C GLY A 760 13.44 5.98 -42.11
N LYS A 761 14.76 5.75 -42.01
CA LYS A 761 15.37 4.42 -42.24
C LYS A 761 15.14 3.41 -41.11
N ARG A 762 14.70 3.84 -39.92
CA ARG A 762 14.51 2.97 -38.74
C ARG A 762 13.19 3.31 -38.06
N ARG A 763 12.47 2.27 -37.60
CA ARG A 763 11.35 2.44 -36.67
C ARG A 763 11.88 2.89 -35.31
N GLN A 764 11.09 3.69 -34.60
CA GLN A 764 11.41 4.21 -33.27
C GLN A 764 10.20 4.04 -32.37
N ILE A 765 10.40 3.50 -31.17
CA ILE A 765 9.42 3.54 -30.07
C ILE A 765 9.66 4.86 -29.34
N VAL A 766 8.64 5.74 -29.33
CA VAL A 766 8.76 7.11 -28.79
C VAL A 766 8.58 7.15 -27.28
N ASN A 767 7.84 6.19 -26.70
CA ASN A 767 7.72 6.06 -25.25
C ASN A 767 9.01 5.43 -24.70
N ASP A 768 9.82 6.23 -23.99
CA ASP A 768 11.13 5.82 -23.48
C ASP A 768 11.05 4.62 -22.52
N THR A 769 10.00 4.53 -21.72
CA THR A 769 9.80 3.43 -20.77
C THR A 769 9.49 2.11 -21.48
N LEU A 770 8.55 2.14 -22.44
CA LEU A 770 8.25 0.98 -23.29
C LEU A 770 9.48 0.58 -24.13
N LEU A 771 10.25 1.56 -24.62
CA LEU A 771 11.48 1.30 -25.36
C LEU A 771 12.49 0.55 -24.48
N GLY A 772 12.65 0.97 -23.22
CA GLY A 772 13.49 0.29 -22.23
C GLY A 772 13.05 -1.17 -22.00
N GLN A 773 11.78 -1.38 -21.67
CA GLN A 773 11.23 -2.72 -21.44
C GLN A 773 11.34 -3.62 -22.68
N TYR A 774 11.03 -3.09 -23.87
CA TYR A 774 11.16 -3.82 -25.13
C TYR A 774 12.62 -4.24 -25.38
N HIS A 775 13.59 -3.33 -25.16
CA HIS A 775 15.00 -3.67 -25.33
C HIS A 775 15.49 -4.70 -24.30
N GLN A 776 15.01 -4.61 -23.06
CA GLN A 776 15.31 -5.62 -22.05
C GLN A 776 14.75 -6.99 -22.46
N TYR A 777 13.49 -7.05 -22.91
CA TYR A 777 12.90 -8.30 -23.39
C TYR A 777 13.63 -8.85 -24.62
N MET A 778 13.97 -8.01 -25.60
CA MET A 778 14.75 -8.41 -26.77
C MET A 778 16.15 -8.93 -26.40
N LYS A 779 16.76 -8.38 -25.34
CA LYS A 779 18.03 -8.90 -24.81
C LYS A 779 17.84 -10.31 -24.25
N GLU A 780 16.79 -10.55 -23.46
CA GLU A 780 16.48 -11.89 -22.94
C GLU A 780 16.22 -12.90 -24.07
N LEU A 781 15.47 -12.52 -25.09
CA LEU A 781 15.26 -13.35 -26.29
C LEU A 781 16.56 -13.63 -27.06
N GLY A 782 17.52 -12.72 -27.00
CA GLY A 782 18.83 -12.87 -27.66
C GLY A 782 19.70 -13.99 -27.09
N TYR A 783 19.39 -14.47 -25.87
CA TYR A 783 20.08 -15.61 -25.25
C TYR A 783 19.45 -16.96 -25.60
N GLU A 784 18.24 -16.96 -26.17
CA GLU A 784 17.54 -18.18 -26.54
C GLU A 784 17.96 -18.72 -27.91
N ARG A 785 18.13 -20.04 -28.01
CA ARG A 785 18.45 -20.70 -29.29
C ARG A 785 17.23 -20.74 -30.22
N ALA A 786 16.05 -20.87 -29.64
CA ALA A 786 14.77 -20.90 -30.34
C ALA A 786 13.70 -20.32 -29.41
N LEU A 787 12.75 -19.57 -29.98
CA LEU A 787 11.64 -18.99 -29.23
C LEU A 787 10.51 -20.02 -29.11
N GLY A 788 10.03 -20.25 -27.88
CA GLY A 788 8.83 -21.04 -27.62
C GLY A 788 7.55 -20.26 -27.86
N ASP A 789 6.41 -20.94 -27.73
CA ASP A 789 5.09 -20.36 -27.94
C ASP A 789 4.78 -19.21 -26.98
N GLU A 790 5.21 -19.31 -25.72
CA GLU A 790 5.07 -18.25 -24.70
C GLU A 790 5.85 -16.98 -25.06
N GLU A 791 7.10 -17.12 -25.52
CA GLU A 791 7.89 -15.98 -25.98
C GLU A 791 7.28 -15.35 -27.23
N LEU A 792 6.84 -16.16 -28.19
CA LEU A 792 6.20 -15.67 -29.42
C LEU A 792 4.89 -14.94 -29.14
N LEU A 793 4.12 -15.37 -28.13
CA LEU A 793 2.92 -14.67 -27.70
C LEU A 793 3.25 -13.29 -27.10
N SER A 794 4.28 -13.21 -26.23
CA SER A 794 4.77 -11.94 -25.69
C SER A 794 5.38 -11.03 -26.75
N VAL A 795 6.07 -11.57 -27.77
CA VAL A 795 6.52 -10.80 -28.94
C VAL A 795 5.33 -10.25 -29.71
N THR A 796 4.27 -11.05 -29.91
CA THR A 796 3.04 -10.60 -30.56
C THR A 796 2.46 -9.39 -29.83
N TYR A 797 2.38 -9.45 -28.49
CA TYR A 797 1.95 -8.32 -27.66
C TYR A 797 2.77 -7.05 -27.91
N TYR A 798 4.11 -7.13 -27.85
CA TYR A 798 4.96 -5.95 -28.09
C TYR A 798 4.89 -5.42 -29.53
N LEU A 799 4.62 -6.28 -30.52
CA LEU A 799 4.37 -5.85 -31.91
C LEU A 799 3.04 -5.11 -32.04
N LEU A 800 2.00 -5.57 -31.34
CA LEU A 800 0.70 -4.90 -31.27
C LEU A 800 0.82 -3.51 -30.63
N LEU A 801 1.57 -3.38 -29.53
CA LEU A 801 1.84 -2.06 -28.92
C LEU A 801 2.56 -1.08 -29.85
N GLN A 802 3.19 -1.55 -30.94
CA GLN A 802 3.88 -0.74 -31.94
C GLN A 802 3.07 -0.54 -33.22
N ASP A 803 1.80 -0.95 -33.26
CA ASP A 803 0.94 -0.99 -34.45
C ASP A 803 1.53 -1.78 -35.63
N ARG A 804 2.36 -2.80 -35.35
CA ARG A 804 3.00 -3.66 -36.36
C ARG A 804 2.13 -4.88 -36.68
N ILE A 805 0.91 -4.62 -37.14
CA ILE A 805 -0.15 -5.64 -37.29
C ILE A 805 0.26 -6.82 -38.18
N GLU A 806 0.84 -6.58 -39.36
CA GLU A 806 1.26 -7.67 -40.27
C GLU A 806 2.30 -8.61 -39.63
N GLU A 807 3.25 -8.04 -38.88
CA GLU A 807 4.29 -8.80 -38.20
C GLU A 807 3.74 -9.52 -36.97
N ALA A 808 2.78 -8.91 -36.27
CA ALA A 808 2.06 -9.53 -35.17
C ALA A 808 1.26 -10.74 -35.65
N LEU A 809 0.52 -10.62 -36.76
CA LEU A 809 -0.21 -11.74 -37.39
C LEU A 809 0.74 -12.89 -37.77
N ALA A 810 1.85 -12.57 -38.44
CA ALA A 810 2.82 -13.58 -38.85
C ALA A 810 3.50 -14.29 -37.65
N THR A 811 3.73 -13.56 -36.55
CA THR A 811 4.30 -14.12 -35.32
C THR A 811 3.29 -14.98 -34.59
N PHE A 812 2.07 -14.47 -34.40
CA PHE A 812 0.98 -15.17 -33.69
C PHE A 812 0.57 -16.48 -34.38
N ALA A 813 0.62 -16.54 -35.72
CA ALA A 813 0.33 -17.76 -36.48
C ALA A 813 1.23 -18.96 -36.13
N ARG A 814 2.38 -18.71 -35.48
CA ARG A 814 3.32 -19.75 -35.02
C ARG A 814 3.05 -20.20 -33.58
N VAL A 815 2.11 -19.58 -32.87
CA VAL A 815 1.79 -19.88 -31.47
C VAL A 815 0.67 -20.92 -31.41
N GLY A 816 0.97 -22.07 -30.82
CA GLY A 816 0.01 -23.12 -30.49
C GLY A 816 -0.72 -22.83 -29.18
N ARG A 817 -2.04 -22.72 -29.23
CA ARG A 817 -2.90 -22.44 -28.06
C ARG A 817 -2.68 -23.42 -26.89
N ASP A 818 -2.45 -24.70 -27.18
CA ASP A 818 -2.29 -25.72 -26.15
C ASP A 818 -0.86 -25.76 -25.56
N ASN A 819 0.09 -25.04 -26.17
CA ASN A 819 1.47 -24.93 -25.72
C ASN A 819 1.71 -23.73 -24.79
N VAL A 820 0.69 -22.88 -24.58
CA VAL A 820 0.76 -21.72 -23.69
C VAL A 820 -0.11 -21.92 -22.45
N ALA A 821 0.39 -21.49 -21.30
CA ALA A 821 -0.36 -21.46 -20.05
C ALA A 821 -1.41 -20.33 -20.05
N THR A 822 -1.10 -19.23 -20.75
CA THR A 822 -1.90 -18.01 -20.85
C THR A 822 -3.01 -18.10 -21.92
N LYS A 823 -3.88 -19.11 -21.81
CA LYS A 823 -4.90 -19.43 -22.82
C LYS A 823 -5.90 -18.30 -23.05
N MET A 824 -6.30 -17.61 -21.98
CA MET A 824 -7.19 -16.45 -22.08
C MET A 824 -6.53 -15.29 -22.82
N GLN A 825 -5.26 -15.00 -22.57
CA GLN A 825 -4.49 -13.96 -23.25
C GLN A 825 -4.26 -14.31 -24.72
N TYR A 826 -4.01 -15.59 -25.03
CA TYR A 826 -3.97 -16.10 -26.40
C TYR A 826 -5.31 -15.86 -27.11
N ASP A 827 -6.42 -16.24 -26.47
CA ASP A 827 -7.77 -16.09 -27.04
C ASP A 827 -8.12 -14.60 -27.23
N TYR A 828 -7.72 -13.73 -26.31
CA TYR A 828 -7.84 -12.29 -26.46
C TYR A 828 -7.03 -11.75 -27.66
N CYS A 829 -5.74 -12.12 -27.77
CA CYS A 829 -4.90 -11.73 -28.91
C CYS A 829 -5.51 -12.21 -30.23
N LYS A 830 -6.03 -13.43 -30.27
CA LYS A 830 -6.69 -14.00 -31.45
C LYS A 830 -7.96 -13.23 -31.83
N ALA A 831 -8.81 -12.94 -30.86
CA ALA A 831 -10.05 -12.18 -31.08
C ALA A 831 -9.74 -10.76 -31.57
N TYR A 832 -8.74 -10.10 -31.00
CA TYR A 832 -8.29 -8.77 -31.42
C TYR A 832 -7.69 -8.78 -32.83
N LEU A 833 -6.82 -9.75 -33.15
CA LEU A 833 -6.20 -9.89 -34.47
C LEU A 833 -7.22 -10.23 -35.58
N ALA A 834 -8.36 -10.83 -35.23
CA ALA A 834 -9.43 -11.12 -36.18
C ALA A 834 -10.10 -9.84 -36.74
N PHE A 835 -10.05 -8.71 -36.01
CA PHE A 835 -10.46 -7.40 -36.55
C PHE A 835 -9.61 -6.95 -37.75
N PHE A 836 -8.33 -7.34 -37.78
CA PHE A 836 -7.41 -7.00 -38.85
C PHE A 836 -7.35 -8.05 -39.96
N SER A 837 -8.01 -9.19 -39.76
CA SER A 837 -8.06 -10.30 -40.72
C SER A 837 -9.43 -10.42 -41.41
N ASP A 838 -10.34 -9.46 -41.17
CA ASP A 838 -11.72 -9.42 -41.69
C ASP A 838 -12.55 -10.67 -41.34
N ASP A 839 -12.35 -11.24 -40.14
CA ASP A 839 -13.13 -12.39 -39.63
C ASP A 839 -13.88 -12.03 -38.32
N PRO A 840 -14.94 -11.21 -38.41
CA PRO A 840 -15.71 -10.79 -37.24
C PRO A 840 -16.43 -11.95 -36.54
N ASN A 841 -16.73 -13.03 -37.25
CA ASN A 841 -17.39 -14.21 -36.70
C ASN A 841 -16.46 -14.96 -35.73
N GLN A 842 -15.18 -15.11 -36.10
CA GLN A 842 -14.18 -15.69 -35.21
C GLN A 842 -13.96 -14.83 -33.98
N ALA A 843 -13.86 -13.50 -34.14
CA ALA A 843 -13.72 -12.57 -33.01
C ALA A 843 -14.88 -12.74 -32.01
N ARG A 844 -16.12 -12.74 -32.50
CA ARG A 844 -17.33 -12.93 -31.68
C ARG A 844 -17.35 -14.27 -30.96
N ALA A 845 -17.12 -15.36 -31.68
CA ALA A 845 -17.16 -16.72 -31.13
C ALA A 845 -16.12 -16.96 -30.03
N ILE A 846 -15.01 -16.22 -30.04
CA ILE A 846 -14.02 -16.26 -28.97
C ILE A 846 -14.47 -15.39 -27.80
N ALA A 847 -14.87 -14.13 -28.07
CA ALA A 847 -15.22 -13.17 -27.03
C ALA A 847 -16.42 -13.58 -26.17
N GLU A 848 -17.47 -14.15 -26.78
CA GLU A 848 -18.68 -14.63 -26.08
C GLU A 848 -18.40 -15.72 -25.03
N LYS A 849 -17.24 -16.40 -25.10
CA LYS A 849 -16.85 -17.38 -24.07
C LYS A 849 -16.48 -16.74 -22.73
N TYR A 850 -16.16 -15.44 -22.75
CA TYR A 850 -15.58 -14.72 -21.62
C TYR A 850 -16.41 -13.50 -21.17
N THR A 851 -17.57 -13.25 -21.78
CA THR A 851 -18.45 -12.11 -21.45
C THR A 851 -19.05 -12.18 -20.04
N ASP A 852 -19.05 -13.35 -19.42
CA ASP A 852 -19.50 -13.60 -18.05
C ASP A 852 -18.32 -13.96 -17.11
N HIS A 853 -17.09 -13.59 -17.48
CA HIS A 853 -15.91 -13.89 -16.66
C HIS A 853 -16.02 -13.20 -15.27
N PRO A 854 -15.65 -13.86 -14.16
CA PRO A 854 -15.87 -13.33 -12.82
C PRO A 854 -14.90 -12.21 -12.40
N VAL A 855 -13.81 -12.00 -13.15
CA VAL A 855 -12.88 -10.88 -12.96
C VAL A 855 -13.24 -9.77 -13.94
N ASP A 856 -13.63 -8.60 -13.41
CA ASP A 856 -14.17 -7.46 -14.17
C ASP A 856 -13.24 -7.04 -15.30
N ARG A 857 -11.93 -6.94 -15.03
CA ARG A 857 -10.94 -6.56 -16.04
C ARG A 857 -11.05 -7.40 -17.31
N TRP A 858 -11.14 -8.72 -17.18
CA TRP A 858 -11.23 -9.64 -18.33
C TRP A 858 -12.63 -9.64 -18.92
N ARG A 859 -13.66 -9.63 -18.08
CA ARG A 859 -15.06 -9.53 -18.51
C ARG A 859 -15.28 -8.31 -19.41
N THR A 860 -14.91 -7.13 -18.93
CA THR A 860 -15.01 -5.87 -19.66
C THR A 860 -14.17 -5.91 -20.93
N THR A 861 -12.94 -6.45 -20.89
CA THR A 861 -12.07 -6.56 -22.07
C THR A 861 -12.71 -7.35 -23.22
N PHE A 862 -13.35 -8.48 -22.94
CA PHE A 862 -14.05 -9.26 -23.97
C PHE A 862 -15.42 -8.69 -24.34
N GLN A 863 -16.15 -8.09 -23.39
CA GLN A 863 -17.38 -7.35 -23.69
C GLN A 863 -17.12 -6.18 -24.66
N THR A 864 -15.99 -5.47 -24.53
CA THR A 864 -15.60 -4.41 -25.47
C THR A 864 -15.43 -4.94 -26.90
N ILE A 865 -14.87 -6.15 -27.09
CA ILE A 865 -14.79 -6.78 -28.40
C ILE A 865 -16.20 -7.02 -28.97
N VAL A 866 -17.12 -7.54 -28.15
CA VAL A 866 -18.50 -7.79 -28.58
C VAL A 866 -19.22 -6.49 -28.93
N ALA A 867 -19.09 -5.45 -28.12
CA ALA A 867 -19.71 -4.15 -28.39
C ALA A 867 -19.19 -3.50 -29.69
N GLN A 868 -17.88 -3.57 -29.96
CA GLN A 868 -17.31 -3.09 -31.23
C GLN A 868 -17.85 -3.88 -32.44
N LEU A 869 -18.07 -5.20 -32.28
CA LEU A 869 -18.67 -6.04 -33.32
C LEU A 869 -20.16 -5.75 -33.51
N ASP A 870 -20.89 -5.41 -32.46
CA ASP A 870 -22.31 -5.01 -32.53
C ASP A 870 -22.45 -3.66 -33.23
N GLU A 871 -21.58 -2.68 -32.90
CA GLU A 871 -21.51 -1.38 -33.58
C GLU A 871 -21.15 -1.53 -35.06
N ALA A 872 -20.15 -2.36 -35.39
CA ALA A 872 -19.78 -2.65 -36.77
C ALA A 872 -20.93 -3.32 -37.55
N GLY A 873 -21.81 -4.03 -36.85
CA GLY A 873 -23.05 -4.60 -37.39
C GLY A 873 -24.20 -3.60 -37.58
N GLY A 874 -24.01 -2.33 -37.21
CA GLY A 874 -25.02 -1.27 -37.28
C GLY A 874 -25.86 -1.11 -36.01
N GLY A 875 -25.46 -1.74 -34.89
CA GLY A 875 -26.03 -1.48 -33.57
C GLY A 875 -25.58 -0.14 -32.99
N ASP A 876 -26.25 0.32 -31.94
CA ASP A 876 -25.87 1.55 -31.23
C ASP A 876 -24.57 1.32 -30.44
N ALA A 877 -23.71 2.33 -30.37
CA ALA A 877 -22.52 2.31 -29.52
C ALA A 877 -22.95 2.31 -28.03
N VAL A 878 -22.51 1.30 -27.28
CA VAL A 878 -22.83 1.14 -25.85
C VAL A 878 -21.60 1.41 -25.01
N ALA A 879 -21.70 2.35 -24.06
CA ALA A 879 -20.70 2.53 -23.03
C ALA A 879 -20.81 1.38 -22.00
N LEU A 880 -19.88 0.43 -22.04
CA LEU A 880 -19.86 -0.74 -21.15
C LEU A 880 -19.32 -0.44 -19.75
N ASP A 881 -18.54 0.63 -19.62
CA ASP A 881 -17.92 1.05 -18.37
C ASP A 881 -18.10 2.58 -18.22
N GLU A 882 -18.77 3.00 -17.14
CA GLU A 882 -19.00 4.41 -16.80
C GLU A 882 -17.73 5.11 -16.28
N GLU A 883 -16.64 4.39 -16.04
CA GLU A 883 -15.34 4.96 -15.69
C GLU A 883 -14.35 4.98 -16.87
N ASP A 884 -14.58 4.16 -17.91
CA ASP A 884 -13.73 4.16 -19.11
C ASP A 884 -14.00 5.37 -20.01
N ARG A 885 -13.06 6.31 -19.98
CA ARG A 885 -13.03 7.49 -20.84
C ARG A 885 -13.26 7.17 -22.33
N THR A 886 -12.67 6.10 -22.84
CA THR A 886 -12.74 5.79 -24.29
C THR A 886 -14.14 5.35 -24.67
N SER A 887 -14.71 4.40 -23.93
CA SER A 887 -16.11 3.97 -24.07
C SER A 887 -17.10 5.14 -23.96
N GLN A 888 -16.90 6.06 -23.01
CA GLN A 888 -17.75 7.26 -22.89
C GLN A 888 -17.60 8.21 -24.08
N GLN A 889 -16.37 8.45 -24.52
CA GLN A 889 -16.11 9.36 -25.62
C GLN A 889 -16.62 8.82 -26.95
N ASP A 890 -16.55 7.50 -27.17
CA ASP A 890 -17.08 6.84 -28.35
C ASP A 890 -18.61 6.88 -28.39
N ALA A 891 -19.28 6.61 -27.26
CA ALA A 891 -20.74 6.76 -27.15
C ALA A 891 -21.21 8.22 -27.37
N LEU A 892 -20.46 9.20 -26.85
CA LEU A 892 -20.71 10.61 -27.10
C LEU A 892 -20.44 10.99 -28.57
N ALA A 893 -19.42 10.41 -29.21
CA ALA A 893 -19.12 10.67 -30.62
C ALA A 893 -20.19 10.07 -31.55
N ALA A 894 -20.67 8.85 -31.28
CA ALA A 894 -21.70 8.18 -32.07
C ALA A 894 -23.03 8.94 -32.12
N THR A 895 -23.31 9.74 -31.09
CA THR A 895 -24.51 10.58 -30.96
C THR A 895 -24.25 12.04 -31.38
N GLU A 896 -23.07 12.40 -31.88
CA GLU A 896 -22.75 13.78 -32.27
C GLU A 896 -23.47 14.15 -33.58
N PRO A 897 -24.24 15.25 -33.61
CA PRO A 897 -24.80 15.78 -34.84
C PRO A 897 -23.68 16.34 -35.73
N THR A 898 -23.51 15.77 -36.91
CA THR A 898 -22.50 16.24 -37.85
C THR A 898 -23.03 16.26 -39.28
N PHE A 899 -22.56 17.20 -40.06
CA PHE A 899 -22.76 17.24 -41.50
C PHE A 899 -21.48 17.69 -42.20
N GLU A 900 -21.40 17.29 -43.46
CA GLU A 900 -20.50 17.83 -44.48
C GLU A 900 -21.32 18.08 -45.74
N PHE A 901 -20.95 19.09 -46.54
CA PHE A 901 -21.62 19.29 -47.82
C PHE A 901 -20.64 19.67 -48.93
N GLN A 902 -21.04 19.34 -50.16
CA GLN A 902 -20.36 19.71 -51.39
C GLN A 902 -21.35 20.34 -52.35
N ILE A 903 -20.87 21.25 -53.21
CA ILE A 903 -21.69 21.89 -54.24
C ILE A 903 -21.41 21.22 -55.57
N ASP A 904 -22.42 20.57 -56.16
CA ASP A 904 -22.34 19.93 -57.48
C ASP A 904 -23.38 20.53 -58.43
N GLY A 905 -22.90 21.27 -59.42
CA GLY A 905 -23.74 22.00 -60.36
C GLY A 905 -24.67 22.98 -59.64
N LYS A 906 -25.98 22.72 -59.71
CA LYS A 906 -27.03 23.54 -59.09
C LYS A 906 -27.58 22.93 -57.79
N ASN A 907 -26.90 21.94 -57.22
CA ASN A 907 -27.33 21.22 -56.02
C ASN A 907 -26.23 21.25 -54.94
N LEU A 908 -26.68 21.24 -53.70
CA LEU A 908 -25.87 21.04 -52.50
C LEU A 908 -26.09 19.59 -52.04
N ASN A 909 -25.05 18.78 -52.07
CA ASN A 909 -25.08 17.42 -51.56
C ASN A 909 -24.61 17.43 -50.12
N VAL A 910 -25.54 17.30 -49.18
CA VAL A 910 -25.27 17.26 -47.73
C VAL A 910 -25.22 15.81 -47.27
N ASN A 911 -24.07 15.40 -46.74
CA ASN A 911 -23.92 14.16 -45.98
C ASN A 911 -24.09 14.48 -44.50
N TYR A 912 -24.91 13.73 -43.78
CA TYR A 912 -25.26 14.08 -42.40
C TYR A 912 -25.52 12.85 -41.53
N GLN A 913 -25.35 13.03 -40.23
CA GLN A 913 -25.66 12.06 -39.18
C GLN A 913 -26.27 12.80 -37.98
N ASN A 914 -27.27 12.18 -37.34
CA ASN A 914 -27.94 12.69 -36.13
C ASN A 914 -28.50 14.13 -36.27
N LEU A 915 -29.00 14.49 -37.48
CA LEU A 915 -29.56 15.82 -37.77
C LEU A 915 -30.96 15.73 -38.40
N ASP A 916 -31.91 16.47 -37.84
CA ASP A 916 -33.29 16.57 -38.35
C ASP A 916 -33.48 17.68 -39.39
N ALA A 917 -32.64 18.72 -39.35
CA ALA A 917 -32.70 19.85 -40.29
C ALA A 917 -31.35 20.57 -40.40
N VAL A 918 -31.17 21.30 -41.49
CA VAL A 918 -30.06 22.25 -41.70
C VAL A 918 -30.61 23.59 -42.18
N THR A 919 -29.92 24.68 -41.86
CA THR A 919 -30.22 26.00 -42.42
C THR A 919 -29.16 26.35 -43.45
N VAL A 920 -29.58 26.63 -44.68
CA VAL A 920 -28.70 27.04 -45.77
C VAL A 920 -28.83 28.55 -45.97
N ASN A 921 -27.77 29.28 -45.70
CA ASN A 921 -27.64 30.72 -45.88
C ASN A 921 -26.87 31.02 -47.17
N PHE A 922 -27.34 32.00 -47.93
CA PHE A 922 -26.71 32.48 -49.15
C PHE A 922 -26.31 33.93 -48.98
N TYR A 923 -25.02 34.23 -49.12
CA TYR A 923 -24.45 35.57 -49.05
C TYR A 923 -23.95 35.97 -50.43
N GLU A 924 -24.48 37.05 -51.00
CA GLU A 924 -23.96 37.58 -52.26
C GLU A 924 -22.53 38.08 -52.05
N MET A 925 -21.63 37.58 -52.89
CA MET A 925 -20.22 37.92 -52.82
C MET A 925 -19.92 39.06 -53.79
N ASP A 926 -19.29 40.12 -53.30
CA ASP A 926 -18.56 41.04 -54.16
C ASP A 926 -17.23 40.39 -54.57
N VAL A 927 -17.28 39.63 -55.67
CA VAL A 927 -16.13 38.88 -56.18
C VAL A 927 -14.98 39.81 -56.56
N GLU A 928 -15.24 41.06 -56.92
CA GLU A 928 -14.17 42.02 -57.24
C GLU A 928 -13.40 42.45 -55.99
N LEU A 929 -14.13 42.76 -54.92
CA LEU A 929 -13.53 43.14 -53.64
C LEU A 929 -12.72 41.98 -53.05
N LEU A 930 -13.28 40.76 -53.06
CA LEU A 930 -12.61 39.55 -52.56
C LEU A 930 -11.34 39.25 -53.35
N PHE A 931 -11.44 39.28 -54.68
CA PHE A 931 -10.28 39.10 -55.55
C PHE A 931 -9.20 40.16 -55.31
N SER A 932 -9.58 41.40 -55.01
CA SER A 932 -8.63 42.49 -54.76
C SER A 932 -7.87 42.34 -53.43
N ARG A 933 -8.48 41.68 -52.42
CA ARG A 933 -7.87 41.40 -51.12
C ARG A 933 -6.96 40.17 -51.17
N THR A 934 -7.38 39.11 -51.86
CA THR A 934 -6.64 37.84 -51.95
C THR A 934 -6.68 37.24 -53.37
N PRO A 935 -5.92 37.79 -54.33
CA PRO A 935 -6.04 37.43 -55.76
C PRO A 935 -5.66 35.98 -56.12
N PHE A 936 -4.90 35.28 -55.26
CA PHE A 936 -4.32 33.95 -55.52
C PHE A 936 -4.87 32.85 -54.58
N VAL A 937 -5.97 33.10 -53.87
CA VAL A 937 -6.58 32.14 -52.93
C VAL A 937 -7.80 31.48 -53.59
N HIS A 938 -7.83 30.13 -53.61
CA HIS A 938 -8.92 29.36 -54.22
C HIS A 938 -10.11 29.08 -53.29
N GLN A 939 -10.01 29.39 -51.99
CA GLN A 939 -11.05 29.17 -50.99
C GLN A 939 -11.23 30.42 -50.11
N PHE A 940 -12.34 31.14 -50.29
CA PHE A 940 -12.72 32.31 -49.48
C PHE A 940 -13.62 31.83 -48.34
N GLY A 941 -13.05 31.25 -47.28
CA GLY A 941 -13.81 30.49 -46.28
C GLY A 941 -14.15 31.23 -44.97
N GLU A 942 -13.22 31.97 -44.38
CA GLU A 942 -13.30 32.26 -42.94
C GLU A 942 -13.58 33.74 -42.57
N ASP A 943 -13.53 34.69 -43.51
CA ASP A 943 -13.58 36.13 -43.23
C ASP A 943 -14.99 36.80 -43.33
N PHE A 944 -16.08 36.05 -43.37
CA PHE A 944 -17.45 36.58 -43.61
C PHE A 944 -18.32 36.82 -42.37
N THR A 945 -17.77 36.73 -41.17
CA THR A 945 -18.51 36.63 -39.88
C THR A 945 -19.32 37.85 -39.43
N ALA A 946 -19.56 38.86 -40.28
CA ALA A 946 -20.26 40.10 -39.90
C ALA A 946 -21.31 40.64 -40.90
N ILE A 947 -21.83 39.82 -41.82
CA ILE A 947 -22.87 40.22 -42.79
C ILE A 947 -24.16 39.41 -42.64
N LYS A 948 -25.31 40.01 -42.98
CA LYS A 948 -26.62 39.33 -42.97
C LYS A 948 -26.81 38.53 -44.26
N PRO A 949 -27.33 37.28 -44.22
CA PRO A 949 -27.57 36.51 -45.44
C PRO A 949 -28.63 37.16 -46.33
N ASN A 950 -28.39 37.12 -47.64
CA ASN A 950 -29.32 37.60 -48.67
C ASN A 950 -30.55 36.68 -48.78
N HIS A 951 -30.37 35.38 -48.48
CA HIS A 951 -31.45 34.41 -48.42
C HIS A 951 -31.08 33.27 -47.47
N SER A 952 -32.07 32.76 -46.73
CA SER A 952 -31.89 31.65 -45.80
C SER A 952 -33.03 30.65 -45.98
N VAL A 953 -32.70 29.36 -46.09
CA VAL A 953 -33.67 28.28 -46.26
C VAL A 953 -33.42 27.22 -45.19
N SER A 954 -34.43 26.89 -44.40
CA SER A 954 -34.37 25.72 -43.53
C SER A 954 -34.85 24.48 -44.28
N VAL A 955 -34.04 23.43 -44.29
CA VAL A 955 -34.29 22.18 -45.02
C VAL A 955 -34.38 21.04 -44.02
N SER A 956 -35.54 20.36 -44.00
CA SER A 956 -35.71 19.14 -43.22
C SER A 956 -34.95 17.98 -43.87
N LEU A 957 -34.17 17.31 -43.02
CA LEU A 957 -33.41 16.12 -43.34
C LEU A 957 -34.27 14.89 -43.00
N GLY A 958 -34.16 13.84 -43.82
CA GLY A 958 -34.93 12.62 -43.59
C GLY A 958 -34.34 11.81 -42.44
N LYS A 959 -35.17 11.38 -41.49
CA LYS A 959 -34.78 10.39 -40.49
C LYS A 959 -34.30 9.12 -41.20
N ASN A 960 -33.15 8.57 -40.80
CA ASN A 960 -32.51 7.36 -41.34
C ASN A 960 -31.99 7.48 -42.79
N LYS A 961 -31.60 8.67 -43.22
CA LYS A 961 -30.81 8.87 -44.44
C LYS A 961 -29.47 9.52 -44.09
N SER A 962 -28.42 9.17 -44.81
CA SER A 962 -27.07 9.71 -44.63
C SER A 962 -26.73 10.82 -45.62
N GLN A 963 -27.59 11.06 -46.62
CA GLN A 963 -27.36 12.03 -47.68
C GLN A 963 -28.65 12.70 -48.16
N LYS A 964 -28.58 14.00 -48.47
CA LYS A 964 -29.66 14.81 -49.07
C LYS A 964 -29.11 15.79 -50.09
N SER A 965 -29.66 15.78 -51.30
CA SER A 965 -29.45 16.82 -52.31
C SER A 965 -30.46 17.96 -52.12
N ILE A 966 -29.97 19.20 -52.07
CA ILE A 966 -30.75 20.43 -51.88
C ILE A 966 -30.51 21.35 -53.09
N PRO A 967 -31.54 21.72 -53.88
CA PRO A 967 -31.35 22.60 -55.03
C PRO A 967 -31.04 24.04 -54.59
N ILE A 968 -30.10 24.68 -55.29
CA ILE A 968 -29.81 26.11 -55.11
C ILE A 968 -30.97 26.92 -55.71
N PRO A 969 -31.51 27.94 -55.00
CA PRO A 969 -32.60 28.78 -55.50
C PRO A 969 -32.28 29.42 -56.86
N GLU A 970 -33.29 29.49 -57.74
CA GLU A 970 -33.12 29.97 -59.13
C GLU A 970 -32.51 31.39 -59.21
N GLN A 971 -32.83 32.26 -58.24
CA GLN A 971 -32.30 33.63 -58.15
C GLN A 971 -30.76 33.69 -58.02
N PHE A 972 -30.12 32.60 -57.61
CA PHE A 972 -28.66 32.50 -57.48
C PHE A 972 -27.99 31.72 -58.61
N HIS A 973 -28.74 31.23 -59.62
CA HIS A 973 -28.17 30.52 -60.77
C HIS A 973 -27.32 31.43 -61.67
N SER A 974 -27.34 32.74 -61.50
CA SER A 974 -26.50 33.70 -62.22
C SER A 974 -25.72 34.65 -61.31
N ARG A 975 -25.70 34.39 -60.00
CA ARG A 975 -25.01 35.22 -59.00
C ARG A 975 -23.98 34.40 -58.25
N ASN A 976 -22.87 35.04 -57.89
CA ASN A 976 -21.85 34.41 -57.06
C ASN A 976 -22.25 34.58 -55.59
N VAL A 977 -22.41 33.47 -54.89
CA VAL A 977 -22.81 33.47 -53.47
C VAL A 977 -21.92 32.57 -52.65
N LEU A 978 -21.65 32.95 -51.41
CA LEU A 978 -21.14 32.05 -50.39
C LEU A 978 -22.32 31.27 -49.84
N VAL A 979 -22.28 29.94 -49.94
CA VAL A 979 -23.28 29.07 -49.35
C VAL A 979 -22.75 28.62 -48.00
N GLU A 980 -23.43 29.02 -46.94
CA GLU A 980 -23.17 28.54 -45.59
C GLU A 980 -24.27 27.56 -45.19
N VAL A 981 -23.89 26.40 -44.69
CA VAL A 981 -24.82 25.46 -44.06
C VAL A 981 -24.56 25.51 -42.56
N VAL A 982 -25.60 25.75 -41.78
CA VAL A 982 -25.58 25.85 -40.32
C VAL A 982 -26.52 24.82 -39.71
N SER A 983 -26.02 24.00 -38.79
CA SER A 983 -26.84 23.15 -37.94
C SER A 983 -26.08 22.73 -36.69
N ALA A 984 -26.80 22.51 -35.57
CA ALA A 984 -26.25 22.05 -34.30
C ALA A 984 -24.97 22.78 -33.83
N GLY A 985 -24.89 24.10 -34.01
CA GLY A 985 -23.73 24.91 -33.60
C GLY A 985 -22.51 24.83 -34.54
N LYS A 986 -22.56 24.03 -35.60
CA LYS A 986 -21.55 23.93 -36.67
C LYS A 986 -21.99 24.75 -37.89
N ALA A 987 -21.08 25.57 -38.42
CA ALA A 987 -21.25 26.30 -39.67
C ALA A 987 -20.13 25.90 -40.64
N GLN A 988 -20.48 25.54 -41.87
CA GLN A 988 -19.52 25.30 -42.95
C GLN A 988 -19.92 26.15 -44.14
N SER A 989 -18.94 26.76 -44.80
CA SER A 989 -19.17 27.68 -45.91
C SER A 989 -18.36 27.29 -47.14
N LEU A 990 -19.01 27.23 -48.30
CA LEU A 990 -18.38 26.96 -49.58
C LEU A 990 -18.82 28.01 -50.62
N PRO A 991 -17.89 28.56 -51.42
CA PRO A 991 -18.26 29.52 -52.45
C PRO A 991 -18.91 28.81 -53.65
N TYR A 992 -20.05 29.35 -54.10
CA TYR A 992 -20.72 28.97 -55.34
C TYR A 992 -20.53 30.05 -56.40
N PHE A 993 -19.64 29.79 -57.36
CA PHE A 993 -19.38 30.68 -58.49
C PHE A 993 -20.28 30.35 -59.68
N SER A 994 -21.49 30.91 -59.69
CA SER A 994 -22.36 30.75 -60.84
C SER A 994 -21.95 31.69 -61.98
N ASN A 995 -21.51 31.12 -63.10
CA ASN A 995 -21.18 31.89 -64.29
C ASN A 995 -21.53 31.11 -65.55
N VAL A 996 -21.96 31.83 -66.58
CA VAL A 996 -22.16 31.32 -67.95
C VAL A 996 -21.04 31.77 -68.87
N LEU A 997 -19.92 32.22 -68.30
CA LEU A 997 -18.74 32.62 -69.04
C LEU A 997 -17.86 31.39 -69.34
N SER A 998 -17.22 31.44 -70.49
CA SER A 998 -16.10 30.58 -70.87
C SER A 998 -14.92 31.50 -71.16
N VAL A 999 -13.99 31.56 -70.20
CA VAL A 999 -12.77 32.36 -70.27
C VAL A 999 -11.61 31.47 -70.69
N GLN A 1000 -11.08 31.73 -71.89
CA GLN A 1000 -9.89 31.07 -72.41
C GLN A 1000 -8.69 32.00 -72.23
N VAL A 1001 -7.72 31.55 -71.43
CA VAL A 1001 -6.43 32.23 -71.30
C VAL A 1001 -5.52 31.78 -72.44
N ILE A 1002 -4.99 32.74 -73.19
CA ILE A 1002 -4.03 32.54 -74.27
C ILE A 1002 -2.66 32.96 -73.71
N GLU A 1003 -2.11 32.11 -72.84
CA GLU A 1003 -0.98 32.44 -71.96
C GLU A 1003 0.25 32.99 -72.69
N ASN A 1004 0.67 32.33 -73.77
CA ASN A 1004 1.84 32.73 -74.55
C ASN A 1004 1.73 34.12 -75.21
N TYR A 1005 0.52 34.68 -75.31
CA TYR A 1005 0.27 35.98 -75.92
C TYR A 1005 -0.33 36.98 -74.94
N GLY A 1006 -0.46 36.63 -73.66
CA GLY A 1006 -0.91 37.57 -72.63
C GLY A 1006 -2.35 38.05 -72.81
N GLN A 1007 -3.20 37.26 -73.46
CA GLN A 1007 -4.60 37.63 -73.73
C GLN A 1007 -5.59 36.67 -73.09
N VAL A 1008 -6.75 37.20 -72.69
CA VAL A 1008 -7.93 36.39 -72.41
C VAL A 1008 -8.97 36.59 -73.50
N ARG A 1009 -9.74 35.53 -73.79
CA ARG A 1009 -10.95 35.59 -74.60
C ARG A 1009 -12.13 35.10 -73.78
N VAL A 1010 -13.17 35.92 -73.73
CA VAL A 1010 -14.39 35.70 -72.97
C VAL A 1010 -15.53 35.47 -73.94
N THR A 1011 -16.22 34.35 -73.77
CA THR A 1011 -17.39 33.95 -74.58
C THR A 1011 -18.49 33.46 -73.67
N HIS A 1012 -19.74 33.56 -74.11
CA HIS A 1012 -20.85 32.90 -73.46
C HIS A 1012 -20.69 31.38 -73.66
N ARG A 1013 -20.82 30.60 -72.60
CA ARG A 1013 -20.50 29.16 -72.57
C ARG A 1013 -21.35 28.35 -73.55
N ASP A 1014 -22.66 28.63 -73.57
CA ASP A 1014 -23.61 27.87 -74.39
C ASP A 1014 -23.67 28.34 -75.85
N SER A 1015 -23.93 29.63 -76.08
CA SER A 1015 -24.02 30.21 -77.44
C SER A 1015 -22.67 30.40 -78.14
N ARG A 1016 -21.55 30.33 -77.40
CA ARG A 1016 -20.17 30.62 -77.86
C ARG A 1016 -19.97 32.03 -78.46
N THR A 1017 -20.92 32.94 -78.23
CA THR A 1017 -20.81 34.33 -78.69
C THR A 1017 -19.80 35.11 -77.84
N PRO A 1018 -18.99 36.01 -78.41
CA PRO A 1018 -18.11 36.88 -77.63
C PRO A 1018 -18.90 37.74 -76.63
N VAL A 1019 -18.36 37.90 -75.42
CA VAL A 1019 -18.92 38.82 -74.41
C VAL A 1019 -18.05 40.06 -74.39
N SER A 1020 -18.56 41.15 -74.96
CA SER A 1020 -17.90 42.45 -74.93
C SER A 1020 -18.15 43.17 -73.61
N THR A 1021 -17.33 44.19 -73.30
CA THR A 1021 -17.48 45.04 -72.10
C THR A 1021 -17.49 44.30 -70.77
N CYS A 1022 -16.98 43.05 -70.75
CA CYS A 1022 -16.70 42.31 -69.52
C CYS A 1022 -15.48 42.95 -68.84
N TYR A 1023 -15.59 43.31 -67.57
CA TYR A 1023 -14.49 43.85 -66.77
C TYR A 1023 -13.45 42.76 -66.51
N VAL A 1024 -12.17 43.10 -66.63
CA VAL A 1024 -11.05 42.20 -66.37
C VAL A 1024 -10.07 42.91 -65.44
N LYS A 1025 -9.74 42.28 -64.32
CA LYS A 1025 -8.81 42.79 -63.31
C LYS A 1025 -7.67 41.80 -63.10
N VAL A 1026 -6.44 42.30 -63.06
CA VAL A 1026 -5.23 41.46 -63.09
C VAL A 1026 -4.30 41.87 -61.97
N TYR A 1027 -3.86 40.88 -61.20
CA TYR A 1027 -2.79 41.01 -60.22
C TYR A 1027 -1.59 40.19 -60.66
N ALA A 1028 -0.39 40.70 -60.38
CA ALA A 1028 0.87 40.00 -60.58
C ALA A 1028 1.45 39.60 -59.23
N GLN A 1029 1.89 38.35 -59.13
CA GLN A 1029 2.80 37.91 -58.08
C GLN A 1029 4.22 38.13 -58.57
N LEU A 1030 5.04 38.82 -57.79
CA LEU A 1030 6.44 39.08 -58.11
C LEU A 1030 7.34 37.95 -57.56
N ALA A 1031 8.60 37.92 -58.00
CA ALA A 1031 9.57 36.91 -57.55
C ALA A 1031 9.84 36.91 -56.03
N ASP A 1032 9.61 38.03 -55.34
CA ASP A 1032 9.72 38.15 -53.88
C ASP A 1032 8.46 37.66 -53.13
N GLY A 1033 7.47 37.13 -53.86
CA GLY A 1033 6.18 36.67 -53.31
C GLY A 1033 5.15 37.78 -53.11
N SER A 1034 5.52 39.05 -53.29
CA SER A 1034 4.58 40.18 -53.14
C SER A 1034 3.54 40.19 -54.27
N VAL A 1035 2.29 40.50 -53.90
CA VAL A 1035 1.16 40.57 -54.83
C VAL A 1035 0.79 42.02 -55.05
N LYS A 1036 0.76 42.45 -56.31
CA LYS A 1036 0.45 43.83 -56.68
C LYS A 1036 -0.59 43.88 -57.80
N PHE A 1037 -1.45 44.89 -57.74
CA PHE A 1037 -2.34 45.21 -58.85
C PHE A 1037 -1.48 45.49 -60.08
N TYR A 1038 -1.82 44.84 -61.19
CA TYR A 1038 -1.04 44.92 -62.43
C TYR A 1038 -1.78 45.77 -63.47
N LYS A 1039 -3.01 45.38 -63.81
CA LYS A 1039 -3.79 46.02 -64.88
C LYS A 1039 -5.26 45.66 -64.75
N ASP A 1040 -6.14 46.56 -65.20
CA ASP A 1040 -7.54 46.25 -65.43
C ASP A 1040 -8.06 46.90 -66.73
N GLY A 1041 -9.29 46.58 -67.08
CA GLY A 1041 -9.99 47.17 -68.21
C GLY A 1041 -11.15 46.30 -68.66
N TYR A 1042 -11.61 46.50 -69.90
CA TYR A 1042 -12.77 45.81 -70.43
C TYR A 1042 -12.43 45.06 -71.70
N THR A 1043 -13.09 43.91 -71.89
CA THR A 1043 -13.01 43.16 -73.14
C THR A 1043 -13.58 43.96 -74.31
N ASP A 1044 -12.95 43.86 -75.48
CA ASP A 1044 -13.42 44.49 -76.71
C ASP A 1044 -14.66 43.78 -77.32
N ILE A 1045 -15.16 44.26 -78.46
CA ILE A 1045 -16.30 43.64 -79.17
C ILE A 1045 -16.08 42.17 -79.58
N ARG A 1046 -14.83 41.69 -79.55
CA ARG A 1046 -14.43 40.30 -79.85
C ARG A 1046 -14.30 39.47 -78.57
N GLY A 1047 -14.64 40.04 -77.41
CA GLY A 1047 -14.52 39.45 -76.09
C GLY A 1047 -13.07 39.30 -75.63
N ARG A 1048 -12.13 40.08 -76.16
CA ARG A 1048 -10.71 39.95 -75.86
C ARG A 1048 -10.18 41.05 -74.95
N PHE A 1049 -9.26 40.69 -74.07
CA PHE A 1049 -8.51 41.63 -73.24
C PHE A 1049 -7.03 41.22 -73.16
N ASP A 1050 -6.13 42.18 -73.27
CA ASP A 1050 -4.69 42.00 -73.08
C ASP A 1050 -4.34 42.25 -71.61
N TYR A 1051 -4.07 41.16 -70.89
CA TYR A 1051 -3.79 41.18 -69.46
C TYR A 1051 -2.31 41.42 -69.13
N ALA A 1052 -1.39 41.23 -70.09
CA ALA A 1052 0.05 41.23 -69.82
C ALA A 1052 0.77 42.52 -70.25
N SER A 1053 0.33 43.21 -71.31
CA SER A 1053 1.07 44.35 -71.86
C SER A 1053 0.89 45.62 -71.04
N LEU A 1054 1.99 46.18 -70.55
CA LEU A 1054 2.13 47.52 -69.96
C LEU A 1054 3.38 48.19 -70.54
N ASN A 1055 3.37 49.52 -70.71
CA ASN A 1055 4.55 50.29 -71.11
C ASN A 1055 5.48 50.55 -69.90
N THR A 1056 5.73 49.52 -69.09
CA THR A 1056 6.56 49.55 -67.88
C THR A 1056 7.37 48.26 -67.78
N ASN A 1057 8.42 48.24 -66.96
CA ASN A 1057 9.24 47.04 -66.73
C ASN A 1057 8.59 46.05 -65.74
N GLN A 1058 7.31 46.22 -65.40
CA GLN A 1058 6.65 45.41 -64.36
C GLN A 1058 6.47 43.94 -64.79
N LEU A 1059 6.39 43.67 -66.09
CA LEU A 1059 6.29 42.30 -66.62
C LEU A 1059 7.56 41.47 -66.34
N ASP A 1060 8.74 42.10 -66.27
CA ASP A 1060 10.02 41.40 -66.03
C ASP A 1060 10.09 40.76 -64.65
N GLY A 1061 9.36 41.30 -63.67
CA GLY A 1061 9.34 40.83 -62.29
C GLY A 1061 8.19 39.90 -61.94
N ALA A 1062 7.21 39.72 -62.83
CA ALA A 1062 6.03 38.89 -62.58
C ALA A 1062 6.34 37.41 -62.78
N THR A 1063 5.99 36.56 -61.80
CA THR A 1063 6.14 35.11 -61.87
C THR A 1063 4.81 34.39 -62.14
N ARG A 1064 3.69 35.02 -61.76
CA ARG A 1064 2.33 34.51 -61.99
C ARG A 1064 1.32 35.65 -62.07
N PHE A 1065 0.27 35.49 -62.87
CA PHE A 1065 -0.87 36.39 -62.93
C PHE A 1065 -2.12 35.73 -62.36
N ALA A 1066 -2.90 36.50 -61.63
CA ALA A 1066 -4.29 36.18 -61.32
C ALA A 1066 -5.18 37.12 -62.12
N ILE A 1067 -6.19 36.58 -62.80
CA ILE A 1067 -7.05 37.30 -63.74
C ILE A 1067 -8.51 37.05 -63.35
N LEU A 1068 -9.17 38.07 -62.83
CA LEU A 1068 -10.61 38.10 -62.64
C LEU A 1068 -11.26 38.62 -63.92
N THR A 1069 -12.28 37.92 -64.41
CA THR A 1069 -13.19 38.37 -65.46
C THR A 1069 -14.59 38.47 -64.85
N LEU A 1070 -15.23 39.63 -64.94
CA LEU A 1070 -16.49 39.96 -64.28
C LEU A 1070 -17.48 40.61 -65.27
N SER A 1071 -18.69 40.07 -65.34
CA SER A 1071 -19.82 40.61 -66.09
C SER A 1071 -21.04 40.70 -65.17
N GLU A 1072 -21.72 41.85 -65.16
CA GLU A 1072 -22.95 42.06 -64.38
C GLU A 1072 -24.05 41.06 -64.76
N GLU A 1073 -24.15 40.68 -66.04
CA GLU A 1073 -25.20 39.76 -66.53
C GLU A 1073 -24.78 38.29 -66.57
N HIS A 1074 -23.48 37.99 -66.66
CA HIS A 1074 -23.00 36.63 -66.98
C HIS A 1074 -22.11 35.98 -65.91
N GLY A 1075 -21.84 36.69 -64.80
CA GLY A 1075 -21.12 36.18 -63.64
C GLY A 1075 -19.61 36.47 -63.68
N ALA A 1076 -18.85 35.75 -62.86
CA ALA A 1076 -17.41 35.97 -62.69
C ALA A 1076 -16.60 34.69 -62.85
N VAL A 1077 -15.36 34.82 -63.35
CA VAL A 1077 -14.39 33.72 -63.47
C VAL A 1077 -13.01 34.24 -63.10
N VAL A 1078 -12.32 33.51 -62.21
CA VAL A 1078 -10.91 33.75 -61.89
C VAL A 1078 -10.06 32.69 -62.56
N ARG A 1079 -8.98 33.10 -63.23
CA ARG A 1079 -7.96 32.22 -63.80
C ARG A 1079 -6.58 32.67 -63.38
N GLU A 1080 -5.71 31.71 -63.11
CA GLU A 1080 -4.28 31.97 -63.02
C GLU A 1080 -3.63 31.74 -64.37
N ALA A 1081 -2.55 32.47 -64.64
CA ALA A 1081 -1.77 32.35 -65.85
C ALA A 1081 -0.30 32.59 -65.57
N LEU A 1082 0.60 31.90 -66.27
CA LEU A 1082 2.01 32.28 -66.27
C LEU A 1082 2.24 33.53 -67.15
N PRO A 1083 3.31 34.30 -66.89
CA PRO A 1083 3.73 35.35 -67.80
C PRO A 1083 3.98 34.79 -69.22
N PRO A 1084 3.64 35.55 -70.27
CA PRO A 1084 3.88 35.12 -71.65
C PRO A 1084 5.36 34.76 -71.86
N LYS A 1085 5.61 33.59 -72.46
CA LYS A 1085 6.97 33.16 -72.80
C LYS A 1085 7.55 34.10 -73.85
N ARG A 1086 8.76 34.62 -73.59
CA ARG A 1086 9.51 35.45 -74.52
C ARG A 1086 10.26 34.63 -75.56
#